data_AF-A0AAV4DPI0-F1
#
_entry.id   AF-A0AAV4DPI0-F1
#
_cell.length_a   1.000
_cell.length_b   1.000
_cell.length_c   1.000
_cell.angle_alpha   90.00
_cell.angle_beta   90.00
_cell.angle_gamma   90.00
#
_symmetry.space_group_name_H-M   'P 1'
#
loop_
_entity.id
_entity.type
_entity.pdbx_description
1 polymer ?
#
loop_
_entity_poly.entity_id
_entity_poly.type
_entity_poly.pdbx_seq_one_letter_code
_entity_poly.pdbx_strand_id
1 'polypeptide(L)'
;MEPITSAVVQFLILGTPLSITSVLSLPVIVGGAIMFSGNPVSQNDLSLGIAAAFTSNIILALRNVALKMNSAHQAGIEISMQSVSRPTMAISGIWAFGCMVAWTQGYIPDDVVYNMATCLLSGIFHVIYSYVSTAIVLSHLSVVSHAVTNILKRVLVVLLLYLTGSRIASPTNFLGLGICTTGLLVYAWSKRVPKDLPDNKNTVTEKPALAFKSRTKVKFLLISTILFSALALGIFQKTTLPQNAYYKVKPIFKPPVSHFAPKRNLGEFGDLRFERTFTHLAHEQPKTEDLLPDVDGYLAKDANSIEEFLHEDLNTNPNRSSFLSRKLRTHVEIIKESQRLHFTIMGEALKSYKYAMLLDIASFENKGDPCISIGEIYFLARINLKVVYYCGTQTCSQPNLKKAADKARTFSPKELVILIHGGGNIAGYAFSDLQRFFIFEIFKGFKIFVFPQSIWIRYNNFEHPHVKRCMAKYCCNENVTFVMRDHLSYKIAQNIFNGTTKFILAPDMAFQIGPVARFLSPVFDIMWIRRKDAETPGYKMIPSTPPGVRLHVSDWWQWYTPRAPSSLEKAHYICTNGFFYLQRGRVVITDRLHGHILATLLNIPHVVIDNSAHKLSAYHLSWTASLENTVLTNDPRKAVDLAVELLKRYNSTLPPRVPFLHIDEHHVKDKTFESPNLMFP
;
A
#
# COMPACT_ATOMS: atom_id res chain seq x y z
N MET A 1 3.43 -35.43 -7.16
CA MET A 1 3.31 -36.47 -8.20
C MET A 1 4.66 -37.03 -8.65
N GLU A 2 5.78 -36.32 -8.48
CA GLU A 2 7.12 -36.74 -8.93
C GLU A 2 7.50 -38.23 -8.66
N PRO A 3 7.28 -38.82 -7.47
CA PRO A 3 7.63 -40.22 -7.23
C PRO A 3 6.85 -41.22 -8.08
N ILE A 4 5.57 -40.94 -8.34
CA ILE A 4 4.70 -41.80 -9.16
C ILE A 4 5.16 -41.69 -10.62
N THR A 5 5.39 -40.48 -11.13
CA THR A 5 5.89 -40.28 -12.50
C THR A 5 7.26 -40.91 -12.70
N SER A 6 8.18 -40.78 -11.73
CA SER A 6 9.50 -41.42 -11.79
C SER A 6 9.41 -42.94 -11.73
N ALA A 7 8.49 -43.52 -10.96
CA ALA A 7 8.25 -44.96 -10.90
C ALA A 7 7.75 -45.52 -12.23
N VAL A 8 6.79 -44.84 -12.87
CA VAL A 8 6.26 -45.22 -14.19
C VAL A 8 7.34 -45.10 -15.27
N VAL A 9 8.05 -43.98 -15.33
CA VAL A 9 9.13 -43.77 -16.32
C VAL A 9 10.26 -44.78 -16.13
N GLN A 10 10.64 -45.08 -14.88
CA GLN A 10 11.63 -46.12 -14.60
C GLN A 10 11.13 -47.51 -15.05
N PHE A 11 9.88 -47.86 -14.78
CA PHE A 11 9.32 -49.14 -15.21
C PHE A 11 9.29 -49.27 -16.74
N LEU A 12 8.84 -48.23 -17.44
CA LEU A 12 8.73 -48.24 -18.91
C LEU A 12 10.08 -48.25 -19.63
N ILE A 13 11.10 -47.57 -19.09
CA ILE A 13 12.41 -47.41 -19.75
C ILE A 13 13.42 -48.46 -19.29
N LEU A 14 13.46 -48.80 -18.01
CA LEU A 14 14.46 -49.71 -17.43
C LEU A 14 13.94 -51.12 -17.18
N GLY A 15 12.63 -51.38 -17.31
CA GLY A 15 12.03 -52.70 -17.12
C GLY A 15 12.14 -53.27 -15.70
N THR A 16 12.56 -52.48 -14.70
CA THR A 16 12.76 -52.99 -13.33
C THR A 16 11.43 -53.11 -12.59
N PRO A 17 11.05 -54.29 -12.05
CA PRO A 17 9.80 -54.43 -11.30
C PRO A 17 9.87 -53.67 -9.97
N LEU A 18 8.81 -52.92 -9.66
CA LEU A 18 8.64 -52.24 -8.38
C LEU A 18 8.04 -53.20 -7.36
N SER A 19 8.50 -53.14 -6.11
CA SER A 19 7.89 -53.96 -5.03
C SER A 19 6.43 -53.53 -4.79
N ILE A 20 5.56 -54.49 -4.47
CA ILE A 20 4.14 -54.25 -4.19
C ILE A 20 3.95 -53.21 -3.08
N THR A 21 4.80 -53.25 -2.06
CA THR A 21 4.86 -52.27 -0.97
C THR A 21 5.23 -50.87 -1.45
N SER A 22 6.17 -50.75 -2.40
CA SER A 22 6.48 -49.45 -3.03
C SER A 22 5.30 -48.91 -3.83
N VAL A 23 4.61 -49.75 -4.61
CA VAL A 23 3.44 -49.34 -5.41
C VAL A 23 2.31 -48.83 -4.52
N LEU A 24 2.05 -49.47 -3.38
CA LEU A 24 1.01 -49.05 -2.43
C LEU A 24 1.40 -47.80 -1.62
N SER A 25 2.69 -47.63 -1.29
CA SER A 25 3.16 -46.48 -0.48
C SER A 25 3.23 -45.16 -1.25
N LEU A 26 3.51 -45.18 -2.56
CA LEU A 26 3.69 -43.95 -3.36
C LEU A 26 2.43 -43.07 -3.43
N PRO A 27 1.21 -43.59 -3.67
CA PRO A 27 -0.02 -42.80 -3.61
C PRO A 27 -0.28 -42.19 -2.24
N VAL A 28 0.03 -42.92 -1.16
CA VAL A 28 -0.14 -42.44 0.23
C VAL A 28 0.79 -41.26 0.51
N ILE A 29 2.06 -41.35 0.11
CA ILE A 29 3.05 -40.26 0.24
C ILE A 29 2.56 -39.02 -0.52
N VAL A 30 2.13 -39.20 -1.76
CA VAL A 30 1.73 -38.09 -2.62
C VAL A 30 0.41 -37.45 -2.17
N GLY A 31 -0.58 -38.26 -1.78
CA GLY A 31 -1.86 -37.78 -1.25
C GLY A 31 -1.69 -37.01 0.06
N GLY A 32 -0.90 -37.55 0.99
CA GLY A 32 -0.55 -36.86 2.23
C GLY A 32 0.18 -35.53 1.99
N ALA A 33 1.13 -35.51 1.05
CA ALA A 33 1.85 -34.28 0.69
C ALA A 33 0.93 -33.20 0.05
N ILE A 34 -0.04 -33.60 -0.78
CA ILE A 34 -1.04 -32.68 -1.36
C ILE A 34 -1.93 -32.11 -0.26
N MET A 35 -2.45 -32.97 0.62
CA MET A 35 -3.27 -32.57 1.75
C MET A 35 -2.53 -31.65 2.72
N PHE A 36 -1.24 -31.92 3.00
CA PHE A 36 -0.38 -31.06 3.81
C PHE A 36 -0.13 -29.69 3.15
N SER A 37 0.08 -29.67 1.84
CA SER A 37 0.33 -28.44 1.07
C SER A 37 -0.90 -27.53 0.98
N GLY A 38 -2.12 -28.06 1.17
CA GLY A 38 -3.38 -27.34 1.12
C GLY A 38 -3.81 -26.95 -0.32
N ASN A 39 -5.05 -26.44 -0.46
CA ASN A 39 -5.59 -25.95 -1.73
C ASN A 39 -5.18 -24.49 -1.99
N PRO A 40 -4.45 -24.16 -3.08
CA PRO A 40 -4.45 -22.83 -3.66
C PRO A 40 -5.56 -22.76 -4.73
N VAL A 41 -6.82 -23.00 -4.35
CA VAL A 41 -7.95 -22.96 -5.30
C VAL A 41 -8.73 -21.67 -5.06
N SER A 42 -8.19 -20.56 -5.55
CA SER A 42 -8.94 -19.30 -5.68
C SER A 42 -8.42 -18.40 -6.80
N GLN A 43 -7.93 -18.93 -7.93
CA GLN A 43 -7.60 -18.10 -9.10
C GLN A 43 -7.90 -18.84 -10.43
N ASN A 44 -8.52 -18.12 -11.37
CA ASN A 44 -9.12 -18.62 -12.61
C ASN A 44 -8.13 -18.98 -13.75
N ASP A 45 -6.81 -18.85 -13.56
CA ASP A 45 -5.79 -19.20 -14.58
C ASP A 45 -5.08 -20.55 -14.31
N LEU A 46 -5.79 -21.46 -13.63
CA LEU A 46 -5.23 -22.67 -13.02
C LEU A 46 -4.68 -23.71 -14.01
N SER A 47 -5.18 -23.75 -15.25
CA SER A 47 -4.87 -24.84 -16.20
C SER A 47 -3.41 -24.83 -16.67
N LEU A 48 -2.84 -23.66 -16.98
CA LEU A 48 -1.48 -23.56 -17.52
C LEU A 48 -0.41 -23.83 -16.46
N GLY A 49 -0.59 -23.32 -15.23
CA GLY A 49 0.34 -23.53 -14.12
C GLY A 49 0.38 -24.98 -13.64
N ILE A 50 -0.80 -25.63 -13.55
CA ILE A 50 -0.89 -27.06 -13.24
C ILE A 50 -0.24 -27.87 -14.37
N ALA A 51 -0.56 -27.58 -15.64
CA ALA A 51 0.05 -28.27 -16.77
C ALA A 51 1.57 -28.14 -16.78
N ALA A 52 2.12 -26.95 -16.58
CA ALA A 52 3.56 -26.72 -16.51
C ALA A 52 4.23 -27.49 -15.35
N ALA A 53 3.58 -27.56 -14.19
CA ALA A 53 4.10 -28.32 -13.04
C ALA A 53 4.08 -29.84 -13.27
N PHE A 54 3.05 -30.36 -13.96
CA PHE A 54 3.01 -31.77 -14.36
C PHE A 54 4.07 -32.08 -15.42
N THR A 55 4.19 -31.27 -16.46
CA THR A 55 5.22 -31.39 -17.50
C THR A 55 6.62 -31.37 -16.90
N SER A 56 6.87 -30.49 -15.91
CA SER A 56 8.14 -30.45 -15.19
C SER A 56 8.48 -31.76 -14.48
N ASN A 57 7.51 -32.41 -13.82
CA ASN A 57 7.77 -33.71 -13.15
C ASN A 57 8.17 -34.81 -14.16
N ILE A 58 7.58 -34.80 -15.37
CA ILE A 58 7.91 -35.75 -16.44
C ILE A 58 9.33 -35.50 -16.96
N ILE A 59 9.66 -34.24 -17.29
CA ILE A 59 11.00 -33.86 -17.76
C ILE A 59 12.08 -34.21 -16.73
N LEU A 60 11.82 -33.92 -15.45
CA LEU A 60 12.76 -34.24 -14.37
C LEU A 60 12.93 -35.75 -14.18
N ALA A 61 11.85 -36.53 -14.29
CA ALA A 61 11.91 -37.98 -14.22
C ALA A 61 12.74 -38.57 -15.38
N LEU A 62 12.48 -38.13 -16.62
CA LEU A 62 13.23 -38.53 -17.81
C LEU A 62 14.72 -38.18 -17.68
N ARG A 63 15.03 -36.95 -17.26
CA ARG A 63 16.41 -36.52 -17.02
C ARG A 63 17.11 -37.42 -16.00
N ASN A 64 16.46 -37.69 -14.86
CA ASN A 64 17.08 -38.47 -13.79
C ASN A 64 17.29 -39.95 -14.21
N VAL A 65 16.37 -40.53 -14.99
CA VAL A 65 16.56 -41.88 -15.58
C VAL A 65 17.70 -41.88 -16.59
N ALA A 66 17.73 -40.92 -17.52
CA ALA A 66 18.79 -40.81 -18.53
C ALA A 66 20.18 -40.64 -17.91
N LEU A 67 20.30 -39.79 -16.89
CA LEU A 67 21.55 -39.63 -16.13
C LEU A 67 21.97 -40.94 -15.48
N LYS A 68 21.04 -41.70 -14.88
CA LYS A 68 21.34 -42.98 -14.23
C LYS A 68 21.72 -44.08 -15.23
N MET A 69 21.07 -44.14 -16.40
CA MET A 69 21.42 -45.06 -17.49
C MET A 69 22.84 -44.81 -17.99
N ASN A 70 23.19 -43.56 -18.26
CA ASN A 70 24.51 -43.20 -18.74
C ASN A 70 25.60 -43.44 -17.68
N SER A 71 25.29 -43.24 -16.39
CA SER A 71 26.19 -43.62 -15.29
C SER A 71 26.38 -45.13 -15.12
N ALA A 72 25.46 -45.97 -15.60
CA ALA A 72 25.55 -47.43 -15.52
C ALA A 72 26.28 -48.05 -16.72
N HIS A 73 26.26 -47.40 -17.90
CA HIS A 73 26.93 -47.88 -19.12
C HIS A 73 28.37 -47.39 -19.29
N GLN A 74 28.79 -46.32 -18.62
CA GLN A 74 30.17 -45.84 -18.62
C GLN A 74 30.62 -45.53 -17.19
N ALA A 75 31.75 -46.10 -16.78
CA ALA A 75 32.38 -45.78 -15.51
C ALA A 75 32.70 -44.28 -15.45
N GLY A 76 31.90 -43.55 -14.67
CA GLY A 76 32.26 -42.21 -14.18
C GLY A 76 31.96 -41.03 -15.12
N ILE A 77 30.69 -40.74 -15.42
CA ILE A 77 30.31 -39.36 -15.72
C ILE A 77 30.25 -38.61 -14.38
N GLU A 78 31.38 -38.10 -13.91
CA GLU A 78 31.38 -37.11 -12.83
C GLU A 78 30.83 -35.81 -13.41
N ILE A 79 29.60 -35.45 -13.05
CA ILE A 79 29.09 -34.10 -13.25
C ILE A 79 29.99 -33.20 -12.40
N SER A 80 30.98 -32.57 -13.03
CA SER A 80 31.86 -31.59 -12.39
C SER A 80 31.27 -30.20 -12.62
N MET A 81 31.34 -29.33 -11.59
CA MET A 81 31.17 -27.90 -11.85
C MET A 81 32.33 -27.47 -12.72
N GLN A 82 32.04 -27.04 -13.95
CA GLN A 82 33.06 -26.39 -14.77
C GLN A 82 33.62 -25.21 -13.98
N SER A 83 34.95 -25.14 -13.87
CA SER A 83 35.60 -23.98 -13.26
C SER A 83 35.19 -22.76 -14.07
N VAL A 84 34.56 -21.78 -13.40
CA VAL A 84 34.29 -20.49 -14.02
C VAL A 84 35.62 -19.92 -14.49
N SER A 85 35.68 -19.50 -15.75
CA SER A 85 36.92 -18.98 -16.30
C SER A 85 37.35 -17.72 -15.53
N ARG A 86 38.65 -17.58 -15.28
CA ARG A 86 39.22 -16.37 -14.65
C ARG A 86 38.74 -15.05 -15.28
N PRO A 87 38.61 -14.91 -16.62
CA PRO A 87 38.07 -13.68 -17.19
C PRO A 87 36.59 -13.46 -16.87
N THR A 88 35.76 -14.50 -16.83
CA THR A 88 34.36 -14.37 -16.42
C THR A 88 34.25 -13.88 -14.97
N MET A 89 35.06 -14.42 -14.05
CA MET A 89 35.10 -13.94 -12.67
C MET A 89 35.55 -12.48 -12.55
N ALA A 90 36.56 -12.08 -13.33
CA ALA A 90 37.06 -10.71 -13.35
C ALA A 90 36.00 -9.74 -13.88
N ILE A 91 35.32 -10.08 -14.98
CA ILE A 91 34.24 -9.27 -15.56
C ILE A 91 33.08 -9.14 -14.58
N SER A 92 32.64 -10.24 -13.94
CA SER A 92 31.57 -10.19 -12.93
C SER A 92 31.96 -9.36 -11.71
N GLY A 93 33.24 -9.40 -11.29
CA GLY A 93 33.77 -8.56 -10.21
C GLY A 93 33.77 -7.08 -10.55
N ILE A 94 34.19 -6.72 -11.77
CA ILE A 94 34.17 -5.33 -12.27
C ILE A 94 32.72 -4.81 -12.33
N TRP A 95 31.79 -5.62 -12.84
CA TRP A 95 30.37 -5.27 -12.87
C TRP A 95 29.78 -5.07 -11.46
N ALA A 96 30.07 -5.99 -10.53
CA ALA A 96 29.61 -5.87 -9.14
C ALA A 96 30.16 -4.61 -8.45
N PHE A 97 31.45 -4.31 -8.67
CA PHE A 97 32.08 -3.10 -8.15
C PHE A 97 31.48 -1.83 -8.75
N GLY A 98 31.24 -1.80 -10.07
CA GLY A 98 30.56 -0.70 -10.75
C GLY A 98 29.16 -0.46 -10.22
N CYS A 99 28.37 -1.51 -10.00
CA CYS A 99 27.04 -1.42 -9.39
C CYS A 99 27.10 -0.91 -7.93
N MET A 100 28.10 -1.33 -7.15
CA MET A 100 28.31 -0.86 -5.78
C MET A 100 28.68 0.62 -5.74
N VAL A 101 29.57 1.08 -6.63
CA VAL A 101 29.91 2.49 -6.77
C VAL A 101 28.68 3.29 -7.19
N ALA A 102 27.92 2.83 -8.20
CA ALA A 102 26.70 3.49 -8.64
C ALA A 102 25.63 3.57 -7.53
N TRP A 103 25.53 2.54 -6.68
CA TRP A 103 24.65 2.55 -5.50
C TRP A 103 25.11 3.57 -4.45
N THR A 104 26.38 3.54 -4.05
CA THR A 104 26.92 4.50 -3.05
C THR A 104 26.85 5.95 -3.52
N GLN A 105 26.85 6.20 -4.82
CA GLN A 105 26.68 7.53 -5.42
C GLN A 105 25.21 7.91 -5.65
N GLY A 106 24.25 7.05 -5.29
CA GLY A 106 22.82 7.32 -5.37
C GLY A 106 22.19 7.17 -6.77
N TYR A 107 22.91 6.59 -7.75
CA TYR A 107 22.37 6.35 -9.09
C TYR A 107 21.47 5.11 -9.17
N ILE A 108 21.61 4.16 -8.24
CA ILE A 108 20.79 2.94 -8.17
C ILE A 108 19.93 3.00 -6.90
N PRO A 109 18.58 2.94 -7.03
CA PRO A 109 17.67 2.86 -5.89
C PRO A 109 17.87 1.60 -5.03
N ASP A 110 17.61 1.70 -3.72
CA ASP A 110 17.79 0.60 -2.75
C ASP A 110 16.94 -0.65 -3.06
N ASP A 111 15.75 -0.46 -3.62
CA ASP A 111 14.84 -1.55 -4.02
C ASP A 111 15.40 -2.34 -5.21
N VAL A 112 16.08 -1.68 -6.14
CA VAL A 112 16.75 -2.33 -7.28
C VAL A 112 17.92 -3.18 -6.79
N VAL A 113 18.71 -2.66 -5.85
CA VAL A 113 19.82 -3.41 -5.24
C VAL A 113 19.29 -4.63 -4.48
N TYR A 114 18.22 -4.46 -3.69
CA TYR A 114 17.59 -5.56 -2.96
C TYR A 114 17.07 -6.67 -3.89
N ASN A 115 16.37 -6.29 -4.96
CA ASN A 115 15.85 -7.25 -5.94
C ASN A 115 16.98 -7.96 -6.69
N MET A 116 18.01 -7.22 -7.11
CA MET A 116 19.18 -7.78 -7.79
C MET A 116 19.94 -8.76 -6.89
N ALA A 117 20.19 -8.39 -5.64
CA ALA A 117 20.85 -9.25 -4.66
C ALA A 117 20.03 -10.52 -4.38
N THR A 118 18.70 -10.39 -4.24
CA THR A 118 17.81 -11.53 -4.00
C THR A 118 17.76 -12.48 -5.21
N CYS A 119 17.69 -11.94 -6.43
CA CYS A 119 17.75 -12.74 -7.66
C CYS A 119 19.09 -13.47 -7.81
N LEU A 120 20.21 -12.80 -7.53
CA LEU A 120 21.55 -13.39 -7.58
C LEU A 120 21.68 -14.52 -6.56
N LEU A 121 21.24 -14.27 -5.32
CA LEU A 121 21.28 -15.24 -4.25
C LEU A 121 20.40 -16.47 -4.56
N SER A 122 19.19 -16.24 -5.09
CA SER A 122 18.30 -17.29 -5.57
C SER A 122 18.95 -18.14 -6.67
N GLY A 123 19.61 -17.50 -7.65
CA GLY A 123 20.33 -18.19 -8.72
C GLY A 123 21.48 -19.05 -8.20
N ILE A 124 22.30 -18.52 -7.28
CA ILE A 124 23.40 -19.26 -6.65
C ILE A 124 22.87 -20.48 -5.91
N PHE A 125 21.84 -20.32 -5.07
CA PHE A 125 21.23 -21.44 -4.36
C PHE A 125 20.61 -22.47 -5.30
N HIS A 126 19.99 -22.03 -6.40
CA HIS A 126 19.42 -22.93 -7.39
C HIS A 126 20.49 -23.80 -8.05
N VAL A 127 21.63 -23.23 -8.44
CA VAL A 127 22.76 -23.97 -9.04
C VAL A 127 23.36 -24.96 -8.03
N ILE A 128 23.66 -24.50 -6.81
CA ILE A 128 24.24 -25.35 -5.76
C ILE A 128 23.30 -26.52 -5.44
N TYR A 129 22.01 -26.24 -5.22
CA TYR A 129 21.01 -27.27 -4.95
C TYR A 129 20.90 -28.27 -6.10
N SER A 130 20.85 -27.78 -7.34
CA SER A 130 20.75 -28.64 -8.53
C SER A 130 21.95 -29.57 -8.62
N TYR A 131 23.16 -29.05 -8.40
CA TYR A 131 24.40 -29.83 -8.38
C TYR A 131 24.39 -30.91 -7.28
N VAL A 132 24.09 -30.54 -6.04
CA VAL A 132 24.02 -31.50 -4.93
C VAL A 132 22.98 -32.58 -5.22
N SER A 133 21.81 -32.20 -5.73
CA SER A 133 20.72 -33.12 -6.04
C SER A 133 21.08 -34.12 -7.14
N THR A 134 21.65 -33.69 -8.26
CA THR A 134 21.90 -34.55 -9.42
C THR A 134 23.26 -35.22 -9.43
N ALA A 135 24.32 -34.56 -8.95
CA ALA A 135 25.67 -35.11 -8.98
C ALA A 135 25.99 -35.96 -7.74
N ILE A 136 25.46 -35.57 -6.57
CA ILE A 136 25.80 -36.22 -5.30
C ILE A 136 24.68 -37.16 -4.84
N VAL A 137 23.43 -36.69 -4.76
CA VAL A 137 22.35 -37.50 -4.18
C VAL A 137 21.87 -38.59 -5.15
N LEU A 138 21.71 -38.27 -6.43
CA LEU A 138 21.26 -39.24 -7.45
C LEU A 138 22.29 -40.36 -7.73
N SER A 139 23.59 -40.12 -7.48
CA SER A 139 24.60 -41.16 -7.62
C SER A 139 24.42 -42.28 -6.59
N HIS A 140 24.03 -41.93 -5.36
CA HIS A 140 23.83 -42.88 -4.25
C HIS A 140 22.40 -43.44 -4.11
N LEU A 141 21.40 -42.82 -4.74
CA LEU A 141 20.00 -43.27 -4.68
C LEU A 141 19.50 -43.83 -6.02
N SER A 142 18.44 -44.65 -5.95
CA SER A 142 17.64 -44.98 -7.13
C SER A 142 16.80 -43.78 -7.57
N VAL A 143 16.35 -43.77 -8.82
CA VAL A 143 15.56 -42.66 -9.38
C VAL A 143 14.26 -42.44 -8.59
N VAL A 144 13.56 -43.51 -8.19
CA VAL A 144 12.36 -43.40 -7.34
C VAL A 144 12.71 -42.90 -5.93
N SER A 145 13.78 -43.38 -5.29
CA SER A 145 14.17 -42.92 -3.95
C SER A 145 14.63 -41.45 -3.95
N HIS A 146 15.26 -40.99 -5.04
CA HIS A 146 15.58 -39.58 -5.26
C HIS A 146 14.31 -38.73 -5.35
N ALA A 147 13.31 -39.17 -6.12
CA ALA A 147 12.02 -38.49 -6.22
C ALA A 147 11.25 -38.45 -4.88
N VAL A 148 11.31 -39.52 -4.08
CA VAL A 148 10.75 -39.56 -2.72
C VAL A 148 11.46 -38.55 -1.81
N THR A 149 12.78 -38.45 -1.89
CA THR A 149 13.57 -37.44 -1.16
C THR A 149 13.20 -36.01 -1.58
N ASN A 150 12.89 -35.78 -2.85
CA ASN A 150 12.38 -34.50 -3.33
C ASN A 150 11.01 -34.15 -2.73
N ILE A 151 10.13 -35.13 -2.47
CA ILE A 151 8.88 -34.88 -1.72
C ILE A 151 9.17 -34.47 -0.28
N LEU A 152 10.08 -35.15 0.41
CA LEU A 152 10.48 -34.77 1.77
C LEU A 152 11.01 -33.32 1.81
N LYS A 153 11.84 -32.93 0.83
CA LYS A 153 12.28 -31.55 0.66
C LYS A 153 11.09 -30.58 0.54
N ARG A 154 10.09 -30.90 -0.30
CA ARG A 154 8.90 -30.05 -0.49
C ARG A 154 8.11 -29.91 0.82
N VAL A 155 7.95 -30.99 1.58
CA VAL A 155 7.31 -30.97 2.90
C VAL A 155 8.09 -30.07 3.87
N LEU A 156 9.42 -30.18 3.91
CA LEU A 156 10.25 -29.33 4.77
C LEU A 156 10.15 -27.84 4.40
N VAL A 157 10.11 -27.51 3.11
CA VAL A 157 9.91 -26.13 2.66
C VAL A 157 8.56 -25.59 3.11
N VAL A 158 7.48 -26.38 2.95
CA VAL A 158 6.14 -25.98 3.40
C VAL A 158 6.08 -25.85 4.92
N LEU A 159 6.74 -26.74 5.66
CA LEU A 159 6.87 -26.65 7.12
C LEU A 159 7.61 -25.37 7.55
N LEU A 160 8.70 -25.03 6.86
CA LEU A 160 9.42 -23.78 7.12
C LEU A 160 8.50 -22.57 6.91
N LEU A 161 7.67 -22.56 5.86
CA LEU A 161 6.70 -21.48 5.62
C LEU A 161 5.63 -21.38 6.72
N TYR A 162 5.24 -22.50 7.34
CA TYR A 162 4.37 -22.48 8.52
C TYR A 162 5.10 -21.94 9.76
N LEU A 163 6.37 -22.33 9.98
CA LEU A 163 7.18 -21.88 11.11
C LEU A 163 7.57 -20.40 11.02
N THR A 164 7.84 -19.88 9.82
CA THR A 164 8.12 -18.45 9.59
C THR A 164 6.87 -17.58 9.59
N GLY A 165 5.68 -18.14 9.90
CA GLY A 165 4.41 -17.42 9.94
C GLY A 165 3.88 -17.00 8.57
N SER A 166 4.46 -17.50 7.48
CA SER A 166 4.06 -17.15 6.12
C SER A 166 2.82 -17.91 5.64
N ARG A 167 2.43 -18.99 6.33
CA ARG A 167 1.19 -19.74 6.12
C ARG A 167 0.55 -20.13 7.46
N ILE A 168 -0.76 -20.33 7.47
CA ILE A 168 -1.51 -20.83 8.63
C ILE A 168 -1.91 -22.29 8.37
N ALA A 169 -1.50 -23.21 9.24
CA ALA A 169 -1.84 -24.62 9.12
C ALA A 169 -3.23 -24.90 9.71
N SER A 170 -4.08 -25.62 8.98
CA SER A 170 -5.34 -26.14 9.52
C SER A 170 -5.15 -27.56 10.08
N PRO A 171 -6.08 -28.09 10.90
CA PRO A 171 -6.02 -29.46 11.39
C PRO A 171 -5.92 -30.51 10.27
N THR A 172 -6.52 -30.26 9.10
CA THR A 172 -6.44 -31.18 7.95
C THR A 172 -5.05 -31.18 7.31
N ASN A 173 -4.30 -30.07 7.37
CA ASN A 173 -2.92 -30.04 6.92
C ASN A 173 -2.05 -30.95 7.82
N PHE A 174 -2.20 -30.88 9.14
CA PHE A 174 -1.45 -31.74 10.06
C PHE A 174 -1.79 -33.23 9.88
N LEU A 175 -3.06 -33.55 9.60
CA LEU A 175 -3.46 -34.91 9.22
C LEU A 175 -2.77 -35.35 7.92
N GLY A 176 -2.70 -34.48 6.91
CA GLY A 176 -1.95 -34.73 5.67
C GLY A 176 -0.46 -34.98 5.91
N LEU A 177 0.16 -34.24 6.83
CA LEU A 177 1.55 -34.46 7.23
C LEU A 177 1.75 -35.86 7.83
N GLY A 178 0.84 -36.28 8.73
CA GLY A 178 0.87 -37.61 9.34
C GLY A 178 0.69 -38.75 8.32
N ILE A 179 -0.19 -38.58 7.34
CA ILE A 179 -0.37 -39.54 6.24
C ILE A 179 0.91 -39.63 5.40
N CYS A 180 1.51 -38.48 5.07
CA CYS A 180 2.74 -38.41 4.28
C CYS A 180 3.92 -39.09 5.00
N THR A 181 4.13 -38.79 6.29
CA THR A 181 5.21 -39.39 7.08
C THR A 181 5.04 -40.89 7.25
N THR A 182 3.81 -41.36 7.47
CA THR A 182 3.51 -42.80 7.54
C THR A 182 3.83 -43.50 6.21
N GLY A 183 3.43 -42.93 5.08
CA GLY A 183 3.77 -43.45 3.76
C GLY A 183 5.28 -43.49 3.51
N LEU A 184 6.02 -42.46 3.94
CA LEU A 184 7.48 -42.41 3.83
C LEU A 184 8.16 -43.49 4.69
N LEU A 185 7.67 -43.73 5.90
CA LEU A 185 8.18 -44.78 6.79
C LEU A 185 7.96 -46.17 6.20
N VAL A 186 6.77 -46.43 5.65
CA VAL A 186 6.46 -47.71 4.98
C VAL A 186 7.37 -47.92 3.76
N TYR A 187 7.56 -46.88 2.93
CA TYR A 187 8.47 -46.94 1.78
C TYR A 187 9.93 -47.20 2.18
N ALA A 188 10.42 -46.51 3.22
CA ALA A 188 11.77 -46.69 3.73
C ALA A 188 11.97 -48.09 4.34
N TRP A 189 10.96 -48.61 5.05
CA TRP A 189 11.00 -49.94 5.65
C TRP A 189 11.01 -51.05 4.60
N SER A 190 10.24 -50.90 3.51
CA SER A 190 10.27 -51.89 2.43
C SER A 190 11.59 -51.96 1.67
N LYS A 191 12.47 -50.97 1.84
CA LYS A 191 13.83 -50.96 1.27
C LYS A 191 14.89 -51.52 2.22
N ARG A 192 14.55 -51.78 3.49
CA ARG A 192 15.46 -52.38 4.48
C ARG A 192 15.42 -53.92 4.50
N VAL A 193 14.37 -54.56 3.98
CA VAL A 193 14.24 -56.02 3.99
C VAL A 193 15.30 -56.64 3.05
N PRO A 194 16.26 -57.42 3.57
CA PRO A 194 17.23 -58.14 2.73
C PRO A 194 16.51 -59.24 1.93
N LYS A 195 16.91 -59.43 0.67
CA LYS A 195 16.59 -60.66 -0.07
C LYS A 195 17.60 -61.72 0.34
N ASP A 196 17.25 -62.59 1.28
CA ASP A 196 17.97 -63.83 1.59
C ASP A 196 17.27 -64.99 0.84
N LEU A 197 17.85 -65.99 0.16
CA LEU A 197 19.18 -66.62 -0.06
C LEU A 197 19.00 -67.68 -1.21
N PRO A 198 19.97 -68.52 -1.69
CA PRO A 198 21.43 -68.61 -1.42
C PRO A 198 22.38 -68.65 -2.66
N ASP A 199 23.65 -68.36 -2.37
CA ASP A 199 24.94 -68.77 -2.96
C ASP A 199 25.06 -69.31 -4.41
N ASN A 200 25.86 -68.62 -5.24
CA ASN A 200 27.16 -69.17 -5.67
C ASN A 200 28.17 -68.07 -6.05
N LYS A 201 29.43 -68.34 -5.71
CA LYS A 201 30.63 -67.49 -5.68
C LYS A 201 30.96 -66.78 -7.01
N ASN A 202 31.41 -65.52 -6.93
CA ASN A 202 32.81 -65.14 -7.24
C ASN A 202 33.07 -63.63 -7.01
N THR A 203 33.77 -63.38 -5.90
CA THR A 203 34.76 -62.33 -5.61
C THR A 203 34.95 -61.17 -6.61
N VAL A 204 34.61 -59.95 -6.18
CA VAL A 204 35.42 -58.76 -6.46
C VAL A 204 35.50 -57.89 -5.21
N THR A 205 36.73 -57.88 -4.67
CA THR A 205 37.38 -56.96 -3.71
C THR A 205 36.62 -55.69 -3.29
N GLU A 206 36.35 -55.60 -1.98
CA GLU A 206 36.09 -54.35 -1.27
C GLU A 206 37.32 -53.42 -1.38
N LYS A 207 37.09 -52.16 -1.77
CA LYS A 207 38.05 -51.07 -1.59
C LYS A 207 37.59 -50.16 -0.44
N PRO A 208 38.55 -49.63 0.35
CA PRO A 208 38.29 -49.05 1.67
C PRO A 208 37.58 -47.70 1.56
N ALA A 209 36.86 -47.35 2.63
CA ALA A 209 36.32 -46.03 2.89
C ALA A 209 37.38 -44.94 2.63
N LEU A 210 37.26 -44.24 1.50
CA LEU A 210 38.22 -43.23 1.09
C LEU A 210 37.89 -41.90 1.77
N ALA A 211 38.81 -41.49 2.62
CA ALA A 211 38.86 -40.23 3.34
C ALA A 211 38.47 -39.04 2.45
N PHE A 212 37.54 -38.24 2.96
CA PHE A 212 37.10 -36.97 2.40
C PHE A 212 38.27 -35.97 2.39
N LYS A 213 39.11 -36.00 1.33
CA LYS A 213 40.13 -34.96 1.10
C LYS A 213 39.44 -33.68 0.67
N SER A 214 38.92 -32.95 1.66
CA SER A 214 38.25 -31.67 1.50
C SER A 214 39.04 -30.57 2.19
N ARG A 215 40.06 -30.05 1.50
CA ARG A 215 40.69 -28.77 1.89
C ARG A 215 40.24 -27.60 1.01
N THR A 216 39.77 -27.85 -0.21
CA THR A 216 39.31 -26.80 -1.14
C THR A 216 37.80 -26.60 -1.11
N LYS A 217 37.01 -27.67 -0.89
CA LYS A 217 35.54 -27.62 -0.80
C LYS A 217 35.05 -27.12 0.56
N VAL A 218 35.75 -27.42 1.66
CA VAL A 218 35.46 -26.87 3.01
C VAL A 218 35.75 -25.37 3.09
N LYS A 219 36.77 -24.84 2.38
CA LYS A 219 37.01 -23.38 2.35
C LYS A 219 35.89 -22.61 1.65
N PHE A 220 35.32 -23.17 0.57
CA PHE A 220 34.20 -22.55 -0.14
C PHE A 220 32.90 -22.58 0.69
N LEU A 221 32.67 -23.68 1.44
CA LEU A 221 31.56 -23.79 2.38
C LEU A 221 31.73 -22.85 3.58
N LEU A 222 32.95 -22.71 4.11
CA LEU A 222 33.26 -21.83 5.24
C LEU A 222 33.14 -20.36 4.85
N ILE A 223 33.65 -19.97 3.68
CA ILE A 223 33.52 -18.61 3.13
C ILE A 223 32.06 -18.29 2.82
N SER A 224 31.28 -19.25 2.30
CA SER A 224 29.85 -19.03 2.08
C SER A 224 29.10 -18.88 3.40
N THR A 225 29.41 -19.66 4.44
CA THR A 225 28.81 -19.49 5.78
C THR A 225 29.24 -18.20 6.48
N ILE A 226 30.47 -17.71 6.27
CA ILE A 226 30.95 -16.44 6.84
C ILE A 226 30.34 -15.24 6.10
N LEU A 227 30.20 -15.31 4.77
CA LEU A 227 29.39 -14.33 4.03
C LEU A 227 27.93 -14.41 4.46
N PHE A 228 27.40 -15.61 4.73
CA PHE A 228 26.02 -15.81 5.16
C PHE A 228 25.76 -15.23 6.56
N SER A 229 26.70 -15.36 7.51
CA SER A 229 26.58 -14.77 8.84
C SER A 229 26.77 -13.25 8.84
N ALA A 230 27.69 -12.72 8.02
CA ALA A 230 27.86 -11.27 7.87
C ALA A 230 26.67 -10.61 7.14
N LEU A 231 26.11 -11.26 6.11
CA LEU A 231 24.92 -10.75 5.41
C LEU A 231 23.66 -10.96 6.24
N ALA A 232 23.53 -12.07 6.98
CA ALA A 232 22.42 -12.28 7.91
C ALA A 232 22.47 -11.28 9.07
N LEU A 233 23.64 -10.94 9.61
CA LEU A 233 23.77 -9.88 10.62
C LEU A 233 23.45 -8.49 10.06
N GLY A 234 23.85 -8.18 8.83
CA GLY A 234 23.48 -6.94 8.13
C GLY A 234 21.98 -6.86 7.76
N ILE A 235 21.35 -7.99 7.48
CA ILE A 235 19.90 -8.09 7.22
C ILE A 235 19.12 -8.03 8.54
N PHE A 236 19.57 -8.71 9.61
CA PHE A 236 18.93 -8.68 10.93
C PHE A 236 19.08 -7.34 11.66
N GLN A 237 20.14 -6.58 11.43
CA GLN A 237 20.26 -5.21 11.98
C GLN A 237 19.33 -4.19 11.31
N LYS A 238 18.76 -4.50 10.13
CA LYS A 238 17.77 -3.65 9.44
C LYS A 238 16.36 -4.25 9.36
N THR A 239 16.18 -5.48 9.83
CA THR A 239 14.87 -6.07 10.08
C THR A 239 14.58 -6.11 11.58
N THR A 240 14.40 -4.94 12.18
CA THR A 240 13.30 -4.81 13.16
C THR A 240 12.00 -5.06 12.40
N LEU A 241 11.71 -6.34 12.13
CA LEU A 241 10.38 -6.81 11.83
C LEU A 241 9.55 -6.50 13.08
N PRO A 242 8.52 -5.65 13.01
CA PRO A 242 7.48 -5.74 14.02
C PRO A 242 6.79 -7.08 13.78
N GLN A 243 7.11 -8.06 14.64
CA GLN A 243 6.24 -9.20 14.84
C GLN A 243 4.93 -8.66 15.41
N ASN A 244 3.98 -8.37 14.51
CA ASN A 244 2.57 -8.30 14.89
C ASN A 244 2.16 -9.72 15.32
N ALA A 245 2.36 -10.02 16.60
CA ALA A 245 1.71 -11.12 17.26
C ALA A 245 0.20 -10.88 17.18
N TYR A 246 -0.45 -11.58 16.25
CA TYR A 246 -1.89 -11.81 16.31
C TYR A 246 -2.17 -12.61 17.59
N TYR A 247 -2.49 -11.93 18.69
CA TYR A 247 -3.17 -12.58 19.80
C TYR A 247 -4.56 -12.99 19.32
N LYS A 248 -4.72 -14.27 18.99
CA LYS A 248 -6.04 -14.93 19.01
C LYS A 248 -6.46 -15.02 20.47
N VAL A 249 -7.18 -14.01 20.96
CA VAL A 249 -8.00 -14.16 22.16
C VAL A 249 -9.12 -15.15 21.81
N LYS A 250 -9.16 -16.31 22.48
CA LYS A 250 -10.34 -17.18 22.48
C LYS A 250 -11.52 -16.35 23.01
N PRO A 251 -12.72 -16.40 22.42
CA PRO A 251 -13.87 -15.71 23.00
C PRO A 251 -14.35 -16.52 24.20
N ILE A 252 -13.73 -16.29 25.34
CA ILE A 252 -14.28 -16.66 26.64
C ILE A 252 -14.36 -15.37 27.45
N PHE A 253 -15.23 -14.46 27.03
CA PHE A 253 -15.84 -13.47 27.90
C PHE A 253 -17.08 -12.96 27.16
N LYS A 254 -18.27 -13.25 27.70
CA LYS A 254 -19.43 -12.41 27.42
C LYS A 254 -18.99 -10.97 27.74
N PRO A 255 -19.27 -9.97 26.88
CA PRO A 255 -18.89 -8.61 27.20
C PRO A 255 -19.49 -8.28 28.57
N PRO A 256 -18.71 -7.74 29.53
CA PRO A 256 -19.33 -7.12 30.68
C PRO A 256 -20.23 -6.03 30.12
N VAL A 257 -21.52 -6.10 30.44
CA VAL A 257 -22.45 -5.00 30.22
C VAL A 257 -21.80 -3.79 30.89
N SER A 258 -21.24 -2.89 30.10
CA SER A 258 -20.54 -1.71 30.60
C SER A 258 -21.58 -0.73 31.12
N HIS A 259 -22.02 -0.94 32.36
CA HIS A 259 -22.65 0.05 33.22
C HIS A 259 -21.64 1.09 33.72
N PHE A 260 -20.80 1.60 32.82
CA PHE A 260 -19.91 2.75 33.08
C PHE A 260 -19.96 3.71 31.89
N ALA A 261 -21.18 4.09 31.49
CA ALA A 261 -21.42 5.47 31.16
C ALA A 261 -21.68 6.17 32.50
N PRO A 262 -20.90 7.19 32.92
CA PRO A 262 -21.39 8.06 33.98
C PRO A 262 -22.71 8.62 33.47
N LYS A 263 -23.79 8.41 34.23
CA LYS A 263 -25.08 9.09 34.05
C LYS A 263 -24.87 10.59 34.22
N ARG A 264 -24.22 11.25 33.25
CA ARG A 264 -24.52 12.62 32.90
C ARG A 264 -25.76 12.52 32.03
N ASN A 265 -26.86 13.03 32.56
CA ASN A 265 -28.14 13.20 31.90
C ASN A 265 -28.01 13.17 30.36
N LEU A 266 -28.36 12.03 29.76
CA LEU A 266 -28.71 11.92 28.35
C LEU A 266 -30.05 12.66 28.17
N GLY A 267 -30.01 13.98 28.32
CA GLY A 267 -31.00 14.87 27.72
C GLY A 267 -30.67 14.97 26.24
N GLU A 268 -31.64 14.65 25.39
CA GLU A 268 -31.79 15.12 24.01
C GLU A 268 -30.52 15.67 23.32
N PHE A 269 -29.66 14.79 22.81
CA PHE A 269 -28.69 15.16 21.78
C PHE A 269 -28.61 14.05 20.73
N GLY A 270 -29.54 14.11 19.77
CA GLY A 270 -29.38 13.46 18.48
C GLY A 270 -28.31 14.23 17.71
N ASP A 271 -27.15 13.62 17.50
CA ASP A 271 -26.13 14.18 16.63
C ASP A 271 -26.01 13.36 15.33
N LEU A 272 -27.08 13.42 14.52
CA LEU A 272 -27.17 12.88 13.15
C LEU A 272 -26.00 13.35 12.25
N ARG A 273 -25.21 14.35 12.69
CA ARG A 273 -24.11 14.95 11.93
C ARG A 273 -22.95 13.99 11.69
N PHE A 274 -22.68 13.04 12.59
CA PHE A 274 -21.58 12.08 12.46
C PHE A 274 -21.99 10.72 11.88
N GLU A 275 -23.30 10.45 11.79
CA GLU A 275 -23.82 9.15 11.35
C GLU A 275 -23.50 8.84 9.88
N ARG A 276 -23.01 9.79 9.08
CA ARG A 276 -22.72 9.64 7.64
C ARG A 276 -21.23 9.52 7.31
N THR A 277 -20.34 9.45 8.29
CA THR A 277 -18.89 9.42 8.01
C THR A 277 -18.31 8.05 8.30
N PHE A 278 -17.87 7.35 7.24
CA PHE A 278 -17.40 5.96 7.28
C PHE A 278 -18.42 4.93 7.82
N THR A 279 -19.71 5.24 7.72
CA THR A 279 -20.83 4.36 8.08
C THR A 279 -21.54 3.84 6.84
N HIS A 280 -22.56 2.98 7.04
CA HIS A 280 -23.44 2.54 5.96
C HIS A 280 -24.23 3.69 5.30
N LEU A 281 -24.46 4.80 6.00
CA LEU A 281 -25.15 5.99 5.49
C LEU A 281 -24.22 6.95 4.74
N ALA A 282 -22.93 6.66 4.64
CA ALA A 282 -21.96 7.57 4.00
C ALA A 282 -22.23 7.81 2.51
N HIS A 283 -22.93 6.89 1.87
CA HIS A 283 -23.33 6.94 0.47
C HIS A 283 -24.65 7.66 0.24
N GLU A 284 -25.42 7.94 1.29
CA GLU A 284 -26.71 8.61 1.16
C GLU A 284 -26.53 10.12 1.03
N GLN A 285 -27.27 10.72 0.08
CA GLN A 285 -27.29 12.16 -0.07
C GLN A 285 -27.89 12.81 1.19
N PRO A 286 -27.24 13.81 1.81
CA PRO A 286 -27.86 14.60 2.87
C PRO A 286 -29.06 15.37 2.31
N LYS A 287 -30.05 15.66 3.16
CA LYS A 287 -31.18 16.48 2.74
C LYS A 287 -30.69 17.91 2.44
N THR A 288 -31.32 18.58 1.49
CA THR A 288 -30.91 19.94 1.08
C THR A 288 -30.99 20.90 2.26
N GLU A 289 -32.01 20.78 3.10
CA GLU A 289 -32.25 21.62 4.27
C GLU A 289 -31.12 21.46 5.31
N ASP A 290 -30.55 20.26 5.43
CA ASP A 290 -29.45 19.99 6.37
C ASP A 290 -28.15 20.70 5.98
N LEU A 291 -28.00 21.08 4.71
CA LEU A 291 -26.81 21.75 4.16
C LEU A 291 -26.93 23.28 4.14
N LEU A 292 -28.12 23.83 4.37
CA LEU A 292 -28.32 25.28 4.37
C LEU A 292 -27.65 25.91 5.61
N PRO A 293 -27.12 27.15 5.47
CA PRO A 293 -26.58 27.89 6.60
C PRO A 293 -27.70 28.27 7.57
N ASP A 294 -27.40 28.24 8.86
CA ASP A 294 -28.30 28.75 9.90
C ASP A 294 -28.22 30.29 9.94
N VAL A 295 -29.29 30.94 9.46
CA VAL A 295 -29.37 32.40 9.36
C VAL A 295 -29.94 33.08 10.59
N ASP A 296 -30.38 32.35 11.62
CA ASP A 296 -31.05 32.94 12.78
C ASP A 296 -30.07 33.49 13.83
N GLY A 297 -28.80 33.05 13.78
CA GLY A 297 -27.75 33.41 14.71
C GLY A 297 -26.90 34.62 14.28
N TYR A 298 -25.58 34.46 14.35
CA TYR A 298 -24.64 35.53 14.02
C TYR A 298 -24.66 35.93 12.53
N LEU A 299 -25.28 35.10 11.68
CA LEU A 299 -25.50 35.35 10.25
C LEU A 299 -26.77 36.16 9.96
N ALA A 300 -27.63 36.44 10.95
CA ALA A 300 -28.90 37.14 10.75
C ALA A 300 -28.75 38.52 10.08
N LYS A 301 -27.64 39.21 10.35
CA LYS A 301 -27.33 40.52 9.73
C LYS A 301 -27.11 40.42 8.21
N ASP A 302 -26.72 39.25 7.74
CA ASP A 302 -26.42 38.96 6.34
C ASP A 302 -27.52 38.12 5.67
N ALA A 303 -28.63 37.82 6.36
CA ALA A 303 -29.66 36.86 5.91
C ALA A 303 -30.12 37.11 4.47
N ASN A 304 -30.52 38.34 4.14
CA ASN A 304 -30.98 38.69 2.78
C ASN A 304 -29.90 38.44 1.71
N SER A 305 -28.63 38.77 2.02
CA SER A 305 -27.52 38.56 1.09
C SER A 305 -27.14 37.08 0.93
N ILE A 306 -27.37 36.28 1.97
CA ILE A 306 -27.18 34.82 1.93
C ILE A 306 -28.29 34.19 1.09
N GLU A 307 -29.54 34.61 1.27
CA GLU A 307 -30.67 34.14 0.48
C GLU A 307 -30.47 34.43 -1.02
N GLU A 308 -30.06 35.66 -1.37
CA GLU A 308 -29.71 36.01 -2.76
C GLU A 308 -28.60 35.09 -3.30
N PHE A 309 -27.51 34.90 -2.54
CA PHE A 309 -26.41 34.03 -2.92
C PHE A 309 -26.82 32.57 -3.12
N LEU A 310 -27.76 32.04 -2.32
CA LEU A 310 -28.23 30.66 -2.44
C LEU A 310 -28.99 30.40 -3.75
N HIS A 311 -29.54 31.44 -4.38
CA HIS A 311 -30.23 31.39 -5.67
C HIS A 311 -29.35 31.74 -6.88
N GLU A 312 -28.10 32.18 -6.68
CA GLU A 312 -27.17 32.52 -7.77
C GLU A 312 -26.68 31.28 -8.53
N ASP A 313 -26.55 31.38 -9.86
CA ASP A 313 -25.88 30.36 -10.68
C ASP A 313 -24.35 30.51 -10.59
N LEU A 314 -23.76 29.72 -9.69
CA LEU A 314 -22.32 29.70 -9.43
C LEU A 314 -21.48 29.16 -10.60
N ASN A 315 -22.08 28.51 -11.61
CA ASN A 315 -21.35 28.10 -12.81
C ASN A 315 -21.07 29.28 -13.74
N THR A 316 -21.89 30.33 -13.70
CA THR A 316 -21.71 31.56 -14.50
C THR A 316 -20.83 32.57 -13.78
N ASN A 317 -20.87 32.61 -12.45
CA ASN A 317 -20.01 33.48 -11.63
C ASN A 317 -19.20 32.70 -10.58
N PRO A 318 -18.15 31.93 -10.99
CA PRO A 318 -17.40 31.09 -10.06
C PRO A 318 -16.70 31.85 -8.93
N ASN A 319 -16.44 33.15 -9.10
CA ASN A 319 -15.82 33.97 -8.05
C ASN A 319 -16.73 34.14 -6.82
N ARG A 320 -18.05 34.01 -6.99
CA ARG A 320 -19.03 34.11 -5.90
C ARG A 320 -19.06 32.87 -5.01
N SER A 321 -18.54 31.72 -5.45
CA SER A 321 -18.60 30.45 -4.71
C SER A 321 -17.99 30.53 -3.29
N SER A 322 -17.05 31.45 -3.03
CA SER A 322 -16.47 31.64 -1.68
C SER A 322 -17.19 32.69 -0.82
N PHE A 323 -18.43 33.07 -1.16
CA PHE A 323 -19.13 34.13 -0.43
C PHE A 323 -19.29 33.79 1.06
N LEU A 324 -19.76 32.59 1.38
CA LEU A 324 -20.00 32.16 2.76
C LEU A 324 -18.71 31.84 3.52
N SER A 325 -17.60 31.47 2.87
CA SER A 325 -16.38 31.05 3.56
C SER A 325 -15.75 32.12 4.47
N ARG A 326 -16.07 33.39 4.22
CA ARG A 326 -15.65 34.55 5.04
C ARG A 326 -16.60 34.87 6.20
N LYS A 327 -17.63 34.07 6.37
CA LYS A 327 -18.67 34.23 7.39
C LYS A 327 -18.79 33.00 8.28
N LEU A 328 -18.58 31.80 7.74
CA LEU A 328 -18.68 30.54 8.49
C LEU A 328 -17.52 30.39 9.48
N ARG A 329 -17.84 30.10 10.74
CA ARG A 329 -16.88 30.13 11.87
C ARG A 329 -16.50 28.74 12.36
N THR A 330 -17.38 27.78 12.18
CA THR A 330 -17.21 26.41 12.69
C THR A 330 -16.86 25.42 11.59
N HIS A 331 -16.21 24.32 11.95
CA HIS A 331 -15.85 23.29 10.98
C HIS A 331 -17.08 22.64 10.33
N VAL A 332 -18.19 22.45 11.06
CA VAL A 332 -19.41 21.83 10.54
C VAL A 332 -20.04 22.69 9.45
N GLU A 333 -20.15 23.99 9.68
CA GLU A 333 -20.66 24.95 8.70
C GLU A 333 -19.83 24.92 7.41
N ILE A 334 -18.50 24.97 7.53
CA ILE A 334 -17.57 24.89 6.39
C ILE A 334 -17.73 23.58 5.61
N ILE A 335 -17.90 22.46 6.31
CA ILE A 335 -18.10 21.14 5.70
C ILE A 335 -19.44 21.09 4.95
N LYS A 336 -20.52 21.54 5.59
CA LYS A 336 -21.86 21.59 4.99
C LYS A 336 -21.88 22.46 3.74
N GLU A 337 -21.30 23.66 3.83
CA GLU A 337 -21.22 24.57 2.69
C GLU A 337 -20.37 23.97 1.56
N SER A 338 -19.25 23.32 1.91
CA SER A 338 -18.42 22.67 0.89
C SER A 338 -19.17 21.55 0.17
N GLN A 339 -19.95 20.74 0.91
CA GLN A 339 -20.81 19.72 0.33
C GLN A 339 -21.94 20.31 -0.52
N ARG A 340 -22.60 21.38 -0.05
CA ARG A 340 -23.63 22.11 -0.81
C ARG A 340 -23.08 22.59 -2.14
N LEU A 341 -21.93 23.27 -2.13
CA LEU A 341 -21.24 23.76 -3.34
C LEU A 341 -20.91 22.62 -4.30
N HIS A 342 -20.47 21.46 -3.81
CA HIS A 342 -20.26 20.30 -4.67
C HIS A 342 -21.54 19.84 -5.37
N PHE A 343 -22.68 19.79 -4.66
CA PHE A 343 -23.97 19.39 -5.25
C PHE A 343 -24.52 20.45 -6.22
N THR A 344 -24.45 21.73 -5.88
CA THR A 344 -24.90 22.83 -6.73
C THR A 344 -24.04 22.95 -7.99
N ILE A 345 -22.72 22.94 -7.88
CA ILE A 345 -21.84 23.19 -9.03
C ILE A 345 -21.64 21.91 -9.84
N MET A 346 -21.10 20.85 -9.22
CA MET A 346 -20.74 19.62 -9.93
C MET A 346 -21.93 18.69 -10.07
N GLY A 347 -22.84 18.64 -9.10
CA GLY A 347 -24.03 17.79 -9.17
C GLY A 347 -24.94 18.21 -10.33
N GLU A 348 -25.17 19.51 -10.53
CA GLU A 348 -25.92 20.02 -11.68
C GLU A 348 -25.22 19.72 -13.01
N ALA A 349 -23.90 19.94 -13.08
CA ALA A 349 -23.11 19.66 -14.28
C ALA A 349 -23.12 18.17 -14.69
N LEU A 350 -23.28 17.27 -13.72
CA LEU A 350 -23.26 15.82 -13.93
C LEU A 350 -24.65 15.17 -13.96
N LYS A 351 -25.72 15.90 -13.63
CA LYS A 351 -27.10 15.39 -13.48
C LYS A 351 -27.65 14.70 -14.73
N SER A 352 -27.19 15.08 -15.92
CA SER A 352 -27.65 14.51 -17.20
C SER A 352 -27.05 13.15 -17.54
N TYR A 353 -25.95 12.75 -16.88
CA TYR A 353 -25.27 11.49 -17.16
C TYR A 353 -25.80 10.36 -16.27
N LYS A 354 -25.80 9.13 -16.80
CA LYS A 354 -26.19 7.91 -16.07
C LYS A 354 -24.99 7.09 -15.61
N TYR A 355 -23.90 7.18 -16.37
CA TYR A 355 -22.69 6.40 -16.14
C TYR A 355 -21.46 7.29 -16.08
N ALA A 356 -20.47 6.87 -15.30
CA ALA A 356 -19.18 7.53 -15.21
C ALA A 356 -18.02 6.53 -15.32
N MET A 357 -16.89 6.99 -15.88
CA MET A 357 -15.59 6.35 -15.67
C MET A 357 -14.73 7.24 -14.79
N LEU A 358 -14.13 6.71 -13.72
CA LEU A 358 -13.28 7.48 -12.81
C LEU A 358 -11.80 7.11 -13.00
N LEU A 359 -11.03 8.03 -13.56
CA LEU A 359 -9.65 7.77 -13.98
C LEU A 359 -8.63 8.43 -13.04
N ASP A 360 -7.50 7.75 -12.87
CA ASP A 360 -6.32 8.21 -12.12
C ASP A 360 -6.56 8.47 -10.63
N ILE A 361 -7.38 7.64 -9.96
CA ILE A 361 -7.57 7.77 -8.50
C ILE A 361 -6.24 7.60 -7.75
N ALA A 362 -6.05 8.39 -6.69
CA ALA A 362 -4.87 8.31 -5.86
C ALA A 362 -4.93 7.10 -4.91
N SER A 363 -3.95 6.21 -5.05
CA SER A 363 -3.79 5.01 -4.21
C SER A 363 -2.33 4.80 -3.75
N PHE A 364 -1.65 5.89 -3.39
CA PHE A 364 -0.26 5.94 -2.94
C PHE A 364 -0.13 6.66 -1.59
N GLU A 365 1.01 6.51 -0.89
CA GLU A 365 1.15 6.79 0.56
C GLU A 365 1.07 8.27 0.98
N ASN A 366 0.81 9.21 0.07
CA ASN A 366 0.34 10.52 0.49
C ASN A 366 -1.01 10.34 1.19
N LYS A 367 -1.18 10.77 2.44
CA LYS A 367 -2.47 10.58 3.14
C LYS A 367 -3.57 11.53 2.68
N GLY A 368 -3.20 12.58 1.95
CA GLY A 368 -4.14 13.56 1.41
C GLY A 368 -4.87 13.10 0.15
N ASP A 369 -4.13 12.79 -0.91
CA ASP A 369 -4.73 12.52 -2.23
C ASP A 369 -5.75 11.36 -2.22
N PRO A 370 -5.52 10.25 -1.50
CA PRO A 370 -6.54 9.20 -1.35
C PRO A 370 -7.81 9.65 -0.66
N CYS A 371 -7.76 10.65 0.23
CA CYS A 371 -8.98 11.23 0.81
C CYS A 371 -9.78 12.04 -0.20
N ILE A 372 -9.13 12.64 -1.20
CA ILE A 372 -9.83 13.20 -2.38
C ILE A 372 -10.56 12.08 -3.10
N SER A 373 -9.89 10.95 -3.37
CA SER A 373 -10.52 9.80 -4.04
C SER A 373 -11.70 9.22 -3.26
N ILE A 374 -11.63 9.15 -1.93
CA ILE A 374 -12.79 8.75 -1.11
C ILE A 374 -13.90 9.78 -1.19
N GLY A 375 -13.57 11.06 -1.15
CA GLY A 375 -14.54 12.14 -1.34
C GLY A 375 -15.24 12.11 -2.71
N GLU A 376 -14.49 11.84 -3.78
CA GLU A 376 -15.02 11.64 -5.13
C GLU A 376 -16.01 10.48 -5.18
N ILE A 377 -15.65 9.33 -4.59
CA ILE A 377 -16.53 8.15 -4.56
C ILE A 377 -17.79 8.41 -3.74
N TYR A 378 -17.69 9.08 -2.60
CA TYR A 378 -18.86 9.44 -1.79
C TYR A 378 -19.76 10.41 -2.54
N PHE A 379 -19.20 11.43 -3.18
CA PHE A 379 -19.98 12.34 -4.02
C PHE A 379 -20.74 11.61 -5.14
N LEU A 380 -20.04 10.76 -5.90
CA LEU A 380 -20.63 9.99 -7.00
C LEU A 380 -21.75 9.05 -6.52
N ALA A 381 -21.56 8.39 -5.38
CA ALA A 381 -22.59 7.57 -4.76
C ALA A 381 -23.82 8.41 -4.35
N ARG A 382 -23.61 9.58 -3.75
CA ARG A 382 -24.68 10.48 -3.28
C ARG A 382 -25.51 11.07 -4.42
N ILE A 383 -24.91 11.38 -5.56
CA ILE A 383 -25.66 11.82 -6.75
C ILE A 383 -26.20 10.65 -7.60
N ASN A 384 -26.04 9.40 -7.12
CA ASN A 384 -26.47 8.18 -7.79
C ASN A 384 -25.88 8.00 -9.21
N LEU A 385 -24.62 8.41 -9.41
CA LEU A 385 -23.94 8.28 -10.71
C LEU A 385 -23.13 6.97 -10.76
N LYS A 386 -23.53 6.05 -11.63
CA LYS A 386 -22.97 4.69 -11.66
C LYS A 386 -21.58 4.66 -12.30
N VAL A 387 -20.57 4.28 -11.52
CA VAL A 387 -19.19 4.09 -12.02
C VAL A 387 -19.07 2.74 -12.74
N VAL A 388 -18.83 2.76 -14.07
CA VAL A 388 -18.70 1.56 -14.91
C VAL A 388 -17.25 1.09 -15.09
N TYR A 389 -16.29 1.96 -14.80
CA TYR A 389 -14.87 1.67 -14.84
C TYR A 389 -14.11 2.63 -13.92
N TYR A 390 -13.07 2.14 -13.26
CA TYR A 390 -12.09 2.98 -12.59
C TYR A 390 -10.68 2.44 -12.73
N CYS A 391 -9.69 3.31 -12.60
CA CYS A 391 -8.28 2.96 -12.52
C CYS A 391 -7.58 3.90 -11.53
N GLY A 392 -6.67 3.37 -10.71
CA GLY A 392 -5.77 4.19 -9.89
C GLY A 392 -4.45 4.51 -10.58
N THR A 393 -3.69 5.49 -10.08
CA THR A 393 -2.45 5.99 -10.69
C THR A 393 -1.48 4.90 -11.17
N GLN A 394 -1.28 3.84 -10.39
CA GLN A 394 -0.39 2.73 -10.75
C GLN A 394 -1.01 1.75 -11.78
N THR A 395 -2.34 1.64 -11.79
CA THR A 395 -3.08 0.71 -12.66
C THR A 395 -3.58 1.37 -13.95
N CYS A 396 -3.58 2.71 -14.02
CA CYS A 396 -4.08 3.45 -15.16
C CYS A 396 -3.04 3.60 -16.29
N SER A 397 -2.42 2.48 -16.65
CA SER A 397 -1.44 2.40 -17.73
C SER A 397 -2.10 2.58 -19.10
N GLN A 398 -1.33 2.98 -20.11
CA GLN A 398 -1.85 3.17 -21.47
C GLN A 398 -2.63 1.95 -22.02
N PRO A 399 -2.21 0.68 -21.82
CA PRO A 399 -3.00 -0.48 -22.24
C PRO A 399 -4.37 -0.57 -21.55
N ASN A 400 -4.44 -0.28 -20.25
CA ASN A 400 -5.69 -0.32 -19.50
C ASN A 400 -6.63 0.82 -19.90
N LEU A 401 -6.07 2.00 -20.18
CA LEU A 401 -6.79 3.14 -20.73
C LEU A 401 -7.37 2.86 -22.12
N LYS A 402 -6.65 2.14 -23.00
CA LYS A 402 -7.18 1.69 -24.30
C LYS A 402 -8.38 0.76 -24.11
N LYS A 403 -8.28 -0.24 -23.22
CA LYS A 403 -9.41 -1.12 -22.87
C LYS A 403 -10.60 -0.34 -22.29
N ALA A 404 -10.33 0.68 -21.48
CA ALA A 404 -11.35 1.56 -20.94
C ALA A 404 -12.03 2.37 -22.05
N ALA A 405 -11.28 2.88 -23.02
CA ALA A 405 -11.82 3.58 -24.19
C ALA A 405 -12.67 2.65 -25.07
N ASP A 406 -12.24 1.40 -25.29
CA ASP A 406 -13.04 0.40 -26.02
C ASP A 406 -14.36 0.11 -25.29
N LYS A 407 -14.33 0.00 -23.95
CA LYS A 407 -15.55 -0.10 -23.13
C LYS A 407 -16.40 1.17 -23.19
N ALA A 408 -15.81 2.36 -23.24
CA ALA A 408 -16.57 3.61 -23.30
C ALA A 408 -17.37 3.73 -24.59
N ARG A 409 -16.83 3.23 -25.71
CA ARG A 409 -17.50 3.21 -27.02
C ARG A 409 -18.78 2.36 -27.05
N THR A 410 -19.01 1.48 -26.07
CA THR A 410 -20.28 0.74 -25.96
C THR A 410 -21.41 1.59 -25.36
N PHE A 411 -21.12 2.80 -24.87
CA PHE A 411 -22.09 3.72 -24.29
C PHE A 411 -22.30 4.95 -25.19
N SER A 412 -23.48 5.57 -25.08
CA SER A 412 -23.75 6.85 -25.74
C SER A 412 -22.93 7.98 -25.10
N PRO A 413 -22.30 8.88 -25.87
CA PRO A 413 -21.60 10.05 -25.35
C PRO A 413 -22.46 11.02 -24.52
N LYS A 414 -23.79 10.94 -24.66
CA LYS A 414 -24.74 11.73 -23.85
C LYS A 414 -25.04 11.10 -22.49
N GLU A 415 -24.76 9.81 -22.31
CA GLU A 415 -25.05 9.08 -21.06
C GLU A 415 -23.82 8.78 -20.22
N LEU A 416 -22.63 8.78 -20.83
CA LEU A 416 -21.34 8.50 -20.18
C LEU A 416 -20.48 9.77 -20.07
N VAL A 417 -20.02 10.06 -18.86
CA VAL A 417 -19.01 11.09 -18.59
C VAL A 417 -17.68 10.46 -18.17
N ILE A 418 -16.57 11.06 -18.60
CA ILE A 418 -15.23 10.66 -18.17
C ILE A 418 -14.77 11.61 -17.07
N LEU A 419 -14.50 11.07 -15.89
CA LEU A 419 -14.07 11.82 -14.71
C LEU A 419 -12.58 11.58 -14.49
N ILE A 420 -11.83 12.64 -14.21
CA ILE A 420 -10.42 12.58 -13.85
C ILE A 420 -10.26 13.08 -12.42
N HIS A 421 -9.48 12.33 -11.63
CA HIS A 421 -9.15 12.64 -10.25
C HIS A 421 -8.67 14.10 -10.03
N GLY A 422 -9.06 14.66 -8.89
CA GLY A 422 -8.67 15.99 -8.40
C GLY A 422 -7.26 16.02 -7.79
N GLY A 423 -6.96 17.07 -7.02
CA GLY A 423 -5.68 17.22 -6.31
C GLY A 423 -4.89 18.47 -6.66
N GLY A 424 -3.57 18.35 -6.79
CA GLY A 424 -2.69 19.49 -7.02
C GLY A 424 -1.62 19.20 -8.06
N ASN A 425 -2.01 18.62 -9.20
CA ASN A 425 -1.07 18.07 -10.17
C ASN A 425 -1.18 18.66 -11.59
N ILE A 426 -1.70 19.89 -11.74
CA ILE A 426 -1.67 20.62 -13.02
C ILE A 426 -0.38 21.45 -13.14
N ALA A 427 0.31 21.30 -14.26
CA ALA A 427 1.55 21.98 -14.67
C ALA A 427 2.80 21.70 -13.81
N GLY A 428 2.63 21.23 -12.57
CA GLY A 428 3.71 21.02 -11.60
C GLY A 428 4.32 19.61 -11.63
N TYR A 429 3.65 18.66 -12.27
CA TYR A 429 4.04 17.24 -12.31
C TYR A 429 3.86 16.67 -13.72
N ALA A 430 4.95 16.71 -14.50
CA ALA A 430 4.90 16.39 -15.92
C ALA A 430 4.34 15.00 -16.26
N PHE A 431 4.56 14.01 -15.39
CA PHE A 431 3.99 12.68 -15.58
C PHE A 431 2.45 12.69 -15.57
N SER A 432 1.84 13.38 -14.61
CA SER A 432 0.39 13.51 -14.48
C SER A 432 -0.21 14.29 -15.66
N ASP A 433 0.45 15.36 -16.09
CA ASP A 433 0.01 16.14 -17.25
C ASP A 433 0.08 15.33 -18.55
N LEU A 434 1.16 14.58 -18.78
CA LEU A 434 1.30 13.69 -19.94
C LEU A 434 0.23 12.58 -19.97
N GLN A 435 -0.09 11.99 -18.82
CA GLN A 435 -1.16 11.00 -18.71
C GLN A 435 -2.53 11.62 -19.01
N ARG A 436 -2.78 12.83 -18.51
CA ARG A 436 -4.02 13.56 -18.80
C ARG A 436 -4.16 13.92 -20.28
N PHE A 437 -3.08 14.35 -20.93
CA PHE A 437 -3.09 14.57 -22.39
C PHE A 437 -3.46 13.30 -23.14
N PHE A 438 -2.91 12.15 -22.73
CA PHE A 438 -3.27 10.87 -23.33
C PHE A 438 -4.75 10.53 -23.14
N ILE A 439 -5.32 10.79 -21.95
CA ILE A 439 -6.76 10.61 -21.67
C ILE A 439 -7.60 11.49 -22.62
N PHE A 440 -7.22 12.74 -22.84
CA PHE A 440 -7.97 13.64 -23.74
C PHE A 440 -8.02 13.14 -25.19
N GLU A 441 -6.93 12.54 -25.67
CA GLU A 441 -6.88 12.01 -27.04
C GLU A 441 -7.71 10.73 -27.20
N ILE A 442 -7.61 9.78 -26.26
CA ILE A 442 -8.29 8.48 -26.40
C ILE A 442 -9.81 8.54 -26.16
N PHE A 443 -10.27 9.48 -25.32
CA PHE A 443 -11.69 9.69 -25.02
C PHE A 443 -12.30 10.85 -25.81
N LYS A 444 -11.67 11.24 -26.94
CA LYS A 444 -12.20 12.26 -27.83
C LYS A 444 -13.64 11.93 -28.24
N GLY A 445 -14.53 12.91 -28.11
CA GLY A 445 -15.96 12.77 -28.38
C GLY A 445 -16.83 12.55 -27.14
N PHE A 446 -16.24 12.21 -25.99
CA PHE A 446 -16.92 12.21 -24.70
C PHE A 446 -16.68 13.52 -23.96
N LYS A 447 -17.61 13.90 -23.08
CA LYS A 447 -17.38 14.98 -22.13
C LYS A 447 -16.46 14.50 -21.02
N ILE A 448 -15.45 15.31 -20.71
CA ILE A 448 -14.41 15.04 -19.72
C ILE A 448 -14.53 16.08 -18.62
N PHE A 449 -14.59 15.62 -17.38
CA PHE A 449 -14.71 16.46 -16.20
C PHE A 449 -13.54 16.18 -15.26
N VAL A 450 -12.76 17.20 -14.93
CA VAL A 450 -11.61 17.09 -14.02
C VAL A 450 -12.04 17.64 -12.67
N PHE A 451 -12.04 16.78 -11.65
CA PHE A 451 -12.36 17.15 -10.27
C PHE A 451 -11.44 18.28 -9.76
N PRO A 452 -11.82 18.97 -8.67
CA PRO A 452 -11.08 20.11 -8.11
C PRO A 452 -9.56 19.93 -8.08
N GLN A 453 -8.85 20.79 -8.83
CA GLN A 453 -7.39 20.80 -8.97
C GLN A 453 -6.78 22.15 -8.56
N SER A 454 -5.58 22.13 -7.98
CA SER A 454 -4.70 23.32 -7.94
C SER A 454 -3.71 23.33 -9.11
N ILE A 455 -3.37 24.53 -9.56
CA ILE A 455 -2.28 24.76 -10.51
C ILE A 455 -1.01 25.08 -9.73
N TRP A 456 0.09 24.45 -10.11
CA TRP A 456 1.39 24.77 -9.56
C TRP A 456 2.46 24.84 -10.64
N ILE A 457 3.07 26.00 -10.79
CA ILE A 457 4.16 26.20 -11.74
C ILE A 457 5.44 26.32 -10.94
N ARG A 458 6.33 25.33 -11.09
CA ARG A 458 7.60 25.29 -10.35
C ARG A 458 8.42 26.55 -10.65
N TYR A 459 8.84 27.24 -9.58
CA TYR A 459 9.62 28.48 -9.65
C TYR A 459 8.98 29.60 -10.49
N ASN A 460 7.65 29.58 -10.68
CA ASN A 460 6.95 30.51 -11.58
C ASN A 460 7.57 30.61 -12.99
N ASN A 461 8.19 29.53 -13.46
CA ASN A 461 8.84 29.51 -14.78
C ASN A 461 7.83 29.15 -15.88
N PHE A 462 7.11 30.16 -16.37
CA PHE A 462 6.14 30.02 -17.47
C PHE A 462 6.77 29.65 -18.80
N GLU A 463 8.06 29.97 -18.99
CA GLU A 463 8.80 29.67 -20.21
C GLU A 463 9.25 28.22 -20.32
N HIS A 464 9.13 27.44 -19.24
CA HIS A 464 9.54 26.04 -19.22
C HIS A 464 8.79 25.22 -20.28
N PRO A 465 9.47 24.38 -21.10
CA PRO A 465 8.84 23.67 -22.23
C PRO A 465 7.60 22.86 -21.85
N HIS A 466 7.62 22.23 -20.67
CA HIS A 466 6.47 21.51 -20.13
C HIS A 466 5.25 22.42 -19.88
N VAL A 467 5.45 23.62 -19.36
CA VAL A 467 4.37 24.57 -19.06
C VAL A 467 3.78 25.09 -20.36
N LYS A 468 4.61 25.44 -21.35
CA LYS A 468 4.13 25.79 -22.71
C LYS A 468 3.29 24.68 -23.34
N ARG A 469 3.67 23.42 -23.14
CA ARG A 469 2.88 22.27 -23.59
C ARG A 469 1.53 22.17 -22.85
N CYS A 470 1.51 22.42 -21.55
CA CYS A 470 0.27 22.49 -20.77
C CYS A 470 -0.63 23.63 -21.29
N MET A 471 -0.07 24.80 -21.58
CA MET A 471 -0.81 25.93 -22.15
C MET A 471 -1.53 25.54 -23.44
N ALA A 472 -0.80 24.91 -24.37
CA ALA A 472 -1.36 24.49 -25.65
C ALA A 472 -2.44 23.40 -25.52
N LYS A 473 -2.31 22.49 -24.54
CA LYS A 473 -3.23 21.35 -24.38
C LYS A 473 -4.42 21.63 -23.47
N TYR A 474 -4.32 22.58 -22.55
CA TYR A 474 -5.39 22.92 -21.61
C TYR A 474 -6.24 24.13 -22.03
N CYS A 475 -5.78 24.98 -22.96
CA CYS A 475 -6.54 26.17 -23.37
C CYS A 475 -7.84 25.85 -24.11
N CYS A 476 -7.83 24.81 -24.95
CA CYS A 476 -8.69 24.81 -26.12
C CYS A 476 -9.40 23.47 -26.35
N ASN A 477 -10.26 23.07 -25.41
CA ASN A 477 -11.10 21.88 -25.54
C ASN A 477 -12.48 22.08 -24.88
N GLU A 478 -13.51 22.36 -25.68
CA GLU A 478 -14.90 22.57 -25.25
C GLU A 478 -15.56 21.31 -24.62
N ASN A 479 -14.95 20.15 -24.79
CA ASN A 479 -15.41 18.92 -24.16
C ASN A 479 -14.81 18.70 -22.78
N VAL A 480 -13.83 19.50 -22.37
CA VAL A 480 -13.19 19.41 -21.06
C VAL A 480 -13.70 20.53 -20.16
N THR A 481 -14.15 20.16 -18.97
CA THR A 481 -14.39 21.09 -17.87
C THR A 481 -13.41 20.81 -16.75
N PHE A 482 -12.64 21.82 -16.36
CA PHE A 482 -11.78 21.78 -15.19
C PHE A 482 -12.46 22.46 -14.01
N VAL A 483 -12.42 21.80 -12.86
CA VAL A 483 -12.76 22.44 -11.59
C VAL A 483 -11.46 22.87 -10.92
N MET A 484 -11.33 24.17 -10.65
CA MET A 484 -10.25 24.73 -9.85
C MET A 484 -10.66 24.70 -8.40
N ARG A 485 -9.72 24.31 -7.51
CA ARG A 485 -10.03 24.16 -6.09
C ARG A 485 -9.75 25.39 -5.23
N ASP A 486 -9.23 26.45 -5.80
CA ASP A 486 -8.91 27.70 -5.09
C ASP A 486 -8.88 28.89 -6.06
N HIS A 487 -9.13 30.09 -5.55
CA HIS A 487 -9.21 31.32 -6.36
C HIS A 487 -7.91 31.65 -7.09
N LEU A 488 -6.76 31.35 -6.48
CA LEU A 488 -5.46 31.61 -7.09
C LEU A 488 -5.28 30.73 -8.35
N SER A 489 -5.54 29.43 -8.22
CA SER A 489 -5.52 28.47 -9.33
C SER A 489 -6.54 28.84 -10.40
N TYR A 490 -7.74 29.29 -10.01
CA TYR A 490 -8.75 29.77 -10.96
C TYR A 490 -8.27 30.97 -11.78
N LYS A 491 -7.72 31.98 -11.12
CA LYS A 491 -7.15 33.17 -11.80
C LYS A 491 -5.98 32.80 -12.71
N ILE A 492 -5.11 31.90 -12.27
CA ILE A 492 -3.99 31.38 -13.07
C ILE A 492 -4.52 30.66 -14.31
N ALA A 493 -5.54 29.80 -14.16
CA ALA A 493 -6.15 29.06 -15.26
C ALA A 493 -6.73 30.00 -16.31
N GLN A 494 -7.50 31.01 -15.89
CA GLN A 494 -8.09 31.99 -16.80
C GLN A 494 -7.04 32.78 -17.59
N ASN A 495 -5.94 33.14 -16.95
CA ASN A 495 -4.88 33.94 -17.59
C ASN A 495 -4.03 33.11 -18.56
N ILE A 496 -3.69 31.87 -18.19
CA ILE A 496 -2.66 31.06 -18.87
C ILE A 496 -3.27 30.08 -19.88
N PHE A 497 -4.46 29.56 -19.57
CA PHE A 497 -5.20 28.63 -20.41
C PHE A 497 -6.37 29.34 -21.10
N ASN A 498 -6.14 30.57 -21.57
CA ASN A 498 -7.15 31.36 -22.26
C ASN A 498 -7.53 30.69 -23.59
N GLY A 499 -8.79 30.27 -23.70
CA GLY A 499 -9.32 29.54 -24.86
C GLY A 499 -10.72 29.01 -24.60
N THR A 500 -11.08 27.91 -25.25
CA THR A 500 -12.45 27.35 -25.24
C THR A 500 -12.71 26.35 -24.10
N THR A 501 -11.69 25.95 -23.34
CA THR A 501 -11.86 25.05 -22.19
C THR A 501 -12.62 25.75 -21.06
N LYS A 502 -13.60 25.06 -20.47
CA LYS A 502 -14.38 25.61 -19.35
C LYS A 502 -13.63 25.42 -18.02
N PHE A 503 -13.53 26.50 -17.24
CA PHE A 503 -13.02 26.48 -15.86
C PHE A 503 -14.11 26.92 -14.89
N ILE A 504 -14.34 26.14 -13.85
CA ILE A 504 -15.27 26.45 -12.74
C ILE A 504 -14.53 26.34 -11.41
N LEU A 505 -15.15 26.81 -10.32
CA LEU A 505 -14.53 26.87 -8.99
C LEU A 505 -15.38 26.12 -7.97
N ALA A 506 -14.81 25.12 -7.29
CA ALA A 506 -15.47 24.41 -6.18
C ALA A 506 -14.43 23.96 -5.12
N PRO A 507 -14.84 23.64 -3.89
CA PRO A 507 -13.95 23.14 -2.84
C PRO A 507 -13.28 21.80 -3.19
N ASP A 508 -12.41 21.32 -2.30
CA ASP A 508 -11.71 20.04 -2.50
C ASP A 508 -12.64 18.87 -2.15
N MET A 509 -12.58 17.80 -2.95
CA MET A 509 -13.47 16.65 -2.80
C MET A 509 -13.37 15.96 -1.45
N ALA A 510 -12.24 16.07 -0.73
CA ALA A 510 -12.10 15.48 0.61
C ALA A 510 -13.19 15.95 1.59
N PHE A 511 -13.80 17.12 1.39
CA PHE A 511 -14.94 17.58 2.21
C PHE A 511 -16.20 16.71 2.09
N GLN A 512 -16.32 15.88 1.05
CA GLN A 512 -17.41 14.91 0.92
C GLN A 512 -17.32 13.77 1.95
N ILE A 513 -16.18 13.58 2.61
CA ILE A 513 -16.08 12.65 3.75
C ILE A 513 -17.02 13.07 4.90
N GLY A 514 -17.24 14.37 5.08
CA GLY A 514 -18.05 14.91 6.17
C GLY A 514 -17.29 15.05 7.49
N PRO A 515 -17.96 15.47 8.57
CA PRO A 515 -17.35 15.64 9.87
C PRO A 515 -16.95 14.28 10.47
N VAL A 516 -15.70 14.15 10.88
CA VAL A 516 -15.16 12.91 11.46
C VAL A 516 -15.08 13.09 12.97
N ALA A 517 -15.77 12.23 13.72
CA ALA A 517 -15.63 12.22 15.18
C ALA A 517 -14.22 11.78 15.58
N ARG A 518 -13.66 12.38 16.63
CA ARG A 518 -12.43 11.86 17.22
C ARG A 518 -12.72 10.55 17.94
N PHE A 519 -12.00 9.50 17.58
CA PHE A 519 -12.15 8.16 18.16
C PHE A 519 -10.86 7.65 18.81
N LEU A 520 -9.79 8.45 18.82
CA LEU A 520 -8.54 8.15 19.52
C LEU A 520 -8.20 9.25 20.53
N SER A 521 -7.72 8.84 21.70
CA SER A 521 -7.06 9.75 22.64
C SER A 521 -5.70 10.19 22.09
N PRO A 522 -5.37 11.49 22.11
CA PRO A 522 -4.08 11.97 21.65
C PRO A 522 -2.89 11.44 22.46
N VAL A 523 -1.77 11.26 21.79
CA VAL A 523 -0.49 10.78 22.34
C VAL A 523 0.47 11.97 22.60
N PHE A 524 0.30 13.06 21.85
CA PHE A 524 1.09 14.27 21.90
C PHE A 524 0.21 15.50 22.11
N ASP A 525 0.77 16.55 22.69
CA ASP A 525 0.09 17.84 22.75
C ASP A 525 0.07 18.49 21.36
N ILE A 526 1.21 18.45 20.67
CA ILE A 526 1.37 19.00 19.32
C ILE A 526 1.85 17.91 18.38
N MET A 527 1.11 17.72 17.29
CA MET A 527 1.51 16.87 16.17
C MET A 527 1.87 17.76 14.97
N TRP A 528 3.16 17.82 14.63
CA TRP A 528 3.61 18.55 13.45
C TRP A 528 3.84 17.60 12.27
N ILE A 529 2.97 17.69 11.28
CA ILE A 529 3.13 17.03 9.99
C ILE A 529 3.98 17.92 9.09
N ARG A 530 5.25 17.55 8.93
CA ARG A 530 6.25 18.36 8.23
C ARG A 530 6.65 17.72 6.91
N ARG A 531 6.57 18.44 5.80
CA ARG A 531 7.08 17.96 4.51
C ARG A 531 8.59 17.86 4.48
N LYS A 532 9.08 16.91 3.68
CA LYS A 532 10.51 16.76 3.31
C LYS A 532 10.77 16.94 1.81
N ASP A 533 9.73 17.18 1.01
CA ASP A 533 9.79 17.27 -0.45
C ASP A 533 9.97 18.72 -0.95
N ALA A 534 10.00 18.93 -2.27
CA ALA A 534 10.21 20.23 -2.91
C ALA A 534 9.11 21.27 -2.63
N GLU A 535 7.98 20.87 -2.04
CA GLU A 535 6.93 21.80 -1.61
C GLU A 535 7.13 22.30 -0.17
N THR A 536 8.22 21.90 0.49
CA THR A 536 8.57 22.41 1.82
C THR A 536 8.80 23.93 1.79
N PRO A 537 8.41 24.66 2.85
CA PRO A 537 8.74 26.08 3.00
C PRO A 537 10.22 26.36 3.33
N GLY A 538 11.07 25.32 3.46
CA GLY A 538 12.51 25.49 3.68
C GLY A 538 12.87 25.73 5.15
N TYR A 539 12.57 24.74 6.00
CA TYR A 539 12.84 24.82 7.44
C TYR A 539 14.33 24.90 7.78
N LYS A 540 14.75 25.94 8.51
CA LYS A 540 16.11 26.04 9.06
C LYS A 540 16.29 25.28 10.38
N MET A 541 15.29 25.36 11.25
CA MET A 541 15.29 24.73 12.58
C MET A 541 13.83 24.53 13.04
N ILE A 542 13.60 23.49 13.86
CA ILE A 542 12.33 23.31 14.58
C ILE A 542 12.43 24.11 15.88
N PRO A 543 11.50 25.04 16.18
CA PRO A 543 11.46 25.74 17.47
C PRO A 543 11.39 24.78 18.65
N SER A 544 12.06 25.13 19.75
CA SER A 544 11.96 24.37 21.00
C SER A 544 10.56 24.50 21.59
N THR A 545 10.10 23.44 22.26
CA THR A 545 8.82 23.46 22.98
C THR A 545 8.97 24.00 24.39
N PRO A 546 7.95 24.69 24.92
CA PRO A 546 7.89 25.00 26.36
C PRO A 546 7.92 23.74 27.23
N PRO A 547 8.43 23.82 28.48
CA PRO A 547 8.39 22.71 29.42
C PRO A 547 6.98 22.13 29.60
N GLY A 548 6.86 20.81 29.65
CA GLY A 548 5.57 20.11 29.83
C GLY A 548 4.75 19.89 28.56
N VAL A 549 5.10 20.53 27.43
CA VAL A 549 4.44 20.32 26.13
C VAL A 549 5.18 19.27 25.32
N ARG A 550 4.48 18.19 24.92
CA ARG A 550 5.08 17.15 24.07
C ARG A 550 4.79 17.40 22.60
N LEU A 551 5.83 17.70 21.83
CA LEU A 551 5.80 17.83 20.37
C LEU A 551 6.32 16.57 19.70
N HIS A 552 5.60 16.09 18.68
CA HIS A 552 6.12 15.11 17.73
C HIS A 552 6.14 15.70 16.33
N VAL A 553 7.31 15.63 15.68
CA VAL A 553 7.51 16.09 14.31
C VAL A 553 7.81 14.90 13.42
N SER A 554 6.95 14.63 12.44
CA SER A 554 7.21 13.59 11.44
C SER A 554 6.50 13.88 10.12
N ASP A 555 6.83 13.11 9.09
CA ASP A 555 6.12 13.14 7.81
C ASP A 555 5.24 11.89 7.71
N TRP A 556 3.98 12.07 7.31
CA TRP A 556 3.02 10.97 7.19
C TRP A 556 3.32 10.00 6.04
N TRP A 557 4.27 10.34 5.16
CA TRP A 557 4.77 9.43 4.13
C TRP A 557 5.50 8.23 4.75
N GLN A 558 6.04 8.41 5.97
CA GLN A 558 6.72 7.35 6.71
C GLN A 558 5.73 6.47 7.51
N TRP A 559 4.43 6.81 7.49
CA TRP A 559 3.38 6.04 8.13
C TRP A 559 2.77 5.07 7.10
N TYR A 560 3.34 3.88 6.97
CA TYR A 560 2.95 2.93 5.94
C TYR A 560 1.56 2.33 6.19
N THR A 561 0.78 2.21 5.12
CA THR A 561 -0.55 1.61 5.17
C THR A 561 -0.48 0.12 4.79
N PRO A 562 -1.30 -0.74 5.42
CA PRO A 562 -1.42 -2.14 4.99
C PRO A 562 -1.74 -2.27 3.50
N ARG A 563 -1.30 -3.38 2.90
CA ARG A 563 -1.63 -3.68 1.49
C ARG A 563 -3.13 -3.94 1.34
N ALA A 564 -3.66 -3.59 0.17
CA ALA A 564 -5.04 -3.85 -0.22
C ALA A 564 -5.08 -4.46 -1.63
N PRO A 565 -6.10 -5.27 -1.96
CA PRO A 565 -6.24 -5.95 -3.25
C PRO A 565 -6.63 -5.02 -4.40
N SER A 566 -7.36 -3.92 -4.14
CA SER A 566 -7.78 -2.95 -5.16
C SER A 566 -7.26 -1.54 -4.88
N SER A 567 -7.15 -0.70 -5.91
CA SER A 567 -6.74 0.71 -5.75
C SER A 567 -7.71 1.52 -4.88
N LEU A 568 -9.02 1.24 -4.95
CA LEU A 568 -10.02 1.92 -4.13
C LEU A 568 -9.93 1.51 -2.67
N GLU A 569 -9.81 0.22 -2.38
CA GLU A 569 -9.63 -0.25 -1.01
C GLU A 569 -8.32 0.27 -0.41
N LYS A 570 -7.25 0.31 -1.22
CA LYS A 570 -5.99 0.93 -0.85
C LYS A 570 -6.17 2.41 -0.53
N ALA A 571 -6.88 3.15 -1.37
CA ALA A 571 -7.15 4.55 -1.14
C ALA A 571 -7.92 4.76 0.17
N HIS A 572 -8.90 3.90 0.45
CA HIS A 572 -9.68 3.93 1.68
C HIS A 572 -8.80 3.74 2.92
N TYR A 573 -7.96 2.69 2.94
CA TYR A 573 -7.04 2.45 4.07
C TYR A 573 -6.05 3.58 4.27
N ILE A 574 -5.51 4.15 3.18
CA ILE A 574 -4.55 5.24 3.27
C ILE A 574 -5.24 6.49 3.83
N CYS A 575 -6.45 6.81 3.36
CA CYS A 575 -7.22 7.94 3.87
C CYS A 575 -7.57 7.78 5.35
N THR A 576 -8.10 6.61 5.76
CA THR A 576 -8.39 6.34 7.18
C THR A 576 -7.14 6.47 8.04
N ASN A 577 -5.99 5.97 7.55
CA ASN A 577 -4.70 6.13 8.25
C ASN A 577 -4.27 7.59 8.40
N GLY A 578 -4.63 8.48 7.46
CA GLY A 578 -4.44 9.92 7.62
C GLY A 578 -5.16 10.48 8.84
N PHE A 579 -6.42 10.08 9.05
CA PHE A 579 -7.18 10.46 10.24
C PHE A 579 -6.60 9.85 11.52
N PHE A 580 -6.15 8.58 11.51
CA PHE A 580 -5.44 7.98 12.65
C PHE A 580 -4.18 8.78 13.00
N TYR A 581 -3.41 9.19 11.99
CA TYR A 581 -2.15 9.88 12.17
C TYR A 581 -2.32 11.28 12.79
N LEU A 582 -3.30 12.05 12.32
CA LEU A 582 -3.61 13.39 12.83
C LEU A 582 -4.11 13.39 14.28
N GLN A 583 -4.98 12.43 14.64
CA GLN A 583 -5.58 12.34 15.98
C GLN A 583 -4.58 12.06 17.11
N ARG A 584 -3.32 11.69 16.77
CA ARG A 584 -2.25 11.55 17.76
C ARG A 584 -1.89 12.87 18.44
N GLY A 585 -2.25 14.02 17.87
CA GLY A 585 -2.06 15.35 18.48
C GLY A 585 -3.35 15.93 19.06
N ARG A 586 -3.25 16.66 20.17
CA ARG A 586 -4.34 17.52 20.65
C ARG A 586 -4.55 18.69 19.68
N VAL A 587 -3.44 19.29 19.23
CA VAL A 587 -3.34 20.34 18.20
C VAL A 587 -2.40 19.86 17.08
N VAL A 588 -2.64 20.31 15.85
CA VAL A 588 -1.82 19.96 14.67
C VAL A 588 -1.08 21.19 14.12
N ILE A 589 0.16 21.00 13.66
CA ILE A 589 0.87 21.97 12.81
C ILE A 589 1.10 21.30 11.45
N THR A 590 0.83 21.99 10.35
CA THR A 590 1.01 21.39 9.02
C THR A 590 1.37 22.39 7.93
N ASP A 591 2.25 21.97 7.03
CA ASP A 591 2.54 22.57 5.73
C ASP A 591 1.97 21.73 4.56
N ARG A 592 1.03 20.82 4.87
CA ARG A 592 0.29 20.04 3.89
C ARG A 592 -1.15 20.54 3.83
N LEU A 593 -1.64 20.85 2.63
CA LEU A 593 -3.03 21.29 2.44
C LEU A 593 -4.04 20.27 2.99
N HIS A 594 -3.83 18.98 2.76
CA HIS A 594 -4.69 17.96 3.33
C HIS A 594 -4.49 17.76 4.84
N GLY A 595 -3.35 18.18 5.41
CA GLY A 595 -3.23 18.29 6.86
C GLY A 595 -4.24 19.29 7.41
N HIS A 596 -4.41 20.43 6.74
CA HIS A 596 -5.42 21.44 7.06
C HIS A 596 -6.85 20.88 6.87
N ILE A 597 -7.18 20.37 5.68
CA ILE A 597 -8.54 19.87 5.39
C ILE A 597 -8.94 18.76 6.36
N LEU A 598 -8.11 17.75 6.56
CA LEU A 598 -8.44 16.62 7.43
C LEU A 598 -8.50 17.03 8.91
N ALA A 599 -7.69 18.00 9.35
CA ALA A 599 -7.81 18.58 10.68
C ALA A 599 -9.13 19.35 10.86
N THR A 600 -9.60 20.07 9.84
CA THR A 600 -10.93 20.68 9.80
C THR A 600 -12.03 19.63 9.91
N LEU A 601 -11.96 18.53 9.15
CA LEU A 601 -12.95 17.44 9.23
C LEU A 601 -13.03 16.82 10.64
N LEU A 602 -11.89 16.68 11.32
CA LEU A 602 -11.77 16.13 12.67
C LEU A 602 -12.04 17.14 13.80
N ASN A 603 -12.31 18.41 13.48
CA ASN A 603 -12.34 19.50 14.45
C ASN A 603 -11.09 19.55 15.35
N ILE A 604 -9.90 19.42 14.74
CA ILE A 604 -8.62 19.60 15.43
C ILE A 604 -8.17 21.04 15.28
N PRO A 605 -7.99 21.82 16.36
CA PRO A 605 -7.36 23.13 16.24
C PRO A 605 -5.96 22.98 15.65
N HIS A 606 -5.60 23.82 14.69
CA HIS A 606 -4.36 23.62 13.95
C HIS A 606 -3.75 24.90 13.37
N VAL A 607 -2.42 24.86 13.22
CA VAL A 607 -1.63 25.90 12.56
C VAL A 607 -1.29 25.45 11.14
N VAL A 608 -1.59 26.31 10.18
CA VAL A 608 -1.26 26.13 8.76
C VAL A 608 -0.04 26.97 8.46
N ILE A 609 1.02 26.32 7.98
CA ILE A 609 2.23 26.99 7.52
C ILE A 609 2.17 27.07 6.00
N ASP A 610 2.19 28.28 5.45
CA ASP A 610 2.14 28.45 4.01
C ASP A 610 3.44 27.94 3.33
N ASN A 611 3.30 27.47 2.09
CA ASN A 611 4.45 26.99 1.31
C ASN A 611 4.97 28.08 0.36
N SER A 612 6.10 27.81 -0.29
CA SER A 612 6.72 28.74 -1.27
C SER A 612 5.84 29.07 -2.47
N ALA A 613 4.77 28.30 -2.69
CA ALA A 613 3.82 28.46 -3.78
C ALA A 613 2.48 29.08 -3.33
N HIS A 614 2.38 29.51 -2.06
CA HIS A 614 1.18 30.08 -1.47
C HIS A 614 -0.09 29.22 -1.63
N LYS A 615 0.08 27.89 -1.74
CA LYS A 615 -1.03 26.97 -1.99
C LYS A 615 -1.97 26.89 -0.79
N LEU A 616 -1.42 26.89 0.43
CA LEU A 616 -2.21 26.68 1.63
C LEU A 616 -2.98 27.95 1.98
N SER A 617 -2.34 29.11 1.89
CA SER A 617 -3.03 30.39 2.04
C SER A 617 -4.10 30.60 0.97
N ALA A 618 -3.81 30.29 -0.31
CA ALA A 618 -4.80 30.40 -1.38
C ALA A 618 -6.06 29.57 -1.11
N TYR A 619 -5.89 28.32 -0.65
CA TYR A 619 -7.02 27.48 -0.31
C TYR A 619 -7.76 27.97 0.94
N HIS A 620 -7.02 28.29 2.01
CA HIS A 620 -7.58 28.76 3.28
C HIS A 620 -8.41 30.02 3.07
N LEU A 621 -7.89 31.01 2.32
CA LEU A 621 -8.60 32.25 2.00
C LEU A 621 -9.81 32.03 1.08
N SER A 622 -9.83 30.95 0.31
CA SER A 622 -10.96 30.61 -0.56
C SER A 622 -12.10 29.98 0.22
N TRP A 623 -11.82 29.05 1.14
CA TRP A 623 -12.87 28.18 1.69
C TRP A 623 -12.99 28.17 3.20
N THR A 624 -11.97 28.59 3.94
CA THR A 624 -11.93 28.44 5.40
C THR A 624 -11.45 29.70 6.12
N ALA A 625 -11.63 30.87 5.49
CA ALA A 625 -10.98 32.12 5.90
C ALA A 625 -11.36 32.56 7.33
N SER A 626 -12.59 32.23 7.76
CA SER A 626 -13.14 32.63 9.05
C SER A 626 -13.19 31.51 10.09
N LEU A 627 -12.58 30.36 9.80
CA LEU A 627 -12.56 29.20 10.69
C LEU A 627 -11.77 29.51 11.97
N GLU A 628 -12.46 29.50 13.12
CA GLU A 628 -11.93 30.03 14.40
C GLU A 628 -10.81 29.19 15.04
N ASN A 629 -10.74 27.90 14.71
CA ASN A 629 -9.76 26.96 15.26
C ASN A 629 -8.55 26.75 14.36
N THR A 630 -8.38 27.59 13.32
CA THR A 630 -7.25 27.56 12.39
C THR A 630 -6.46 28.86 12.45
N VAL A 631 -5.12 28.76 12.45
CA VAL A 631 -4.23 29.92 12.36
C VAL A 631 -3.27 29.75 11.19
N LEU A 632 -3.23 30.72 10.28
CA LEU A 632 -2.28 30.75 9.16
C LEU A 632 -1.01 31.52 9.54
N THR A 633 0.16 30.99 9.20
CA THR A 633 1.46 31.67 9.35
C THR A 633 2.37 31.44 8.15
N ASN A 634 3.15 32.47 7.78
CA ASN A 634 4.22 32.37 6.80
C ASN A 634 5.60 32.15 7.46
N ASP A 635 5.67 32.20 8.79
CA ASP A 635 6.91 32.00 9.55
C ASP A 635 6.86 30.68 10.33
N PRO A 636 7.58 29.64 9.86
CA PRO A 636 7.71 28.37 10.58
C PRO A 636 8.19 28.50 12.02
N ARG A 637 8.93 29.56 12.36
CA ARG A 637 9.49 29.75 13.70
C ARG A 637 8.42 30.05 14.75
N LYS A 638 7.32 30.66 14.34
CA LYS A 638 6.18 30.97 15.22
C LYS A 638 5.18 29.82 15.35
N ALA A 639 5.32 28.76 14.55
CA ALA A 639 4.30 27.72 14.45
C ALA A 639 4.05 26.98 15.77
N VAL A 640 5.12 26.74 16.56
CA VAL A 640 5.00 26.10 17.88
C VAL A 640 4.32 27.02 18.88
N ASP A 641 4.67 28.31 18.91
CA ASP A 641 4.05 29.29 19.82
C ASP A 641 2.54 29.42 19.55
N LEU A 642 2.16 29.55 18.28
CA LEU A 642 0.76 29.59 17.85
C LEU A 642 0.00 28.30 18.21
N ALA A 643 0.64 27.13 18.09
CA ALA A 643 0.04 25.88 18.50
C ALA A 643 -0.14 25.78 20.03
N VAL A 644 0.79 26.34 20.80
CA VAL A 644 0.67 26.45 22.27
C VAL A 644 -0.46 27.41 22.65
N GLU A 645 -0.65 28.50 21.92
CA GLU A 645 -1.81 29.38 22.11
C GLU A 645 -3.13 28.65 21.85
N LEU A 646 -3.21 27.85 20.79
CA LEU A 646 -4.38 27.00 20.51
C LEU A 646 -4.61 25.97 21.60
N LEU A 647 -3.56 25.33 22.12
CA LEU A 647 -3.66 24.41 23.26
C LEU A 647 -4.25 25.09 24.49
N LYS A 648 -3.80 26.32 24.81
CA LYS A 648 -4.33 27.11 25.94
C LYS A 648 -5.79 27.49 25.71
N ARG A 649 -6.11 28.01 24.52
CA ARG A 649 -7.47 28.47 24.16
C ARG A 649 -8.50 27.35 24.24
N TYR A 650 -8.15 26.17 23.74
CA TYR A 650 -9.07 25.02 23.62
C TYR A 650 -8.83 23.95 24.71
N ASN A 651 -8.12 24.27 25.79
CA ASN A 651 -7.73 23.26 26.79
C ASN A 651 -8.93 22.53 27.42
N SER A 652 -10.05 23.23 27.62
CA SER A 652 -11.28 22.70 28.21
C SER A 652 -12.06 21.77 27.27
N THR A 653 -11.92 21.93 25.95
CA THR A 653 -12.64 21.15 24.93
C THR A 653 -11.79 20.04 24.33
N LEU A 654 -10.46 20.17 24.38
CA LEU A 654 -9.54 19.19 23.82
C LEU A 654 -9.48 17.93 24.69
N PRO A 655 -9.53 16.73 24.08
CA PRO A 655 -9.39 15.49 24.84
C PRO A 655 -8.03 15.47 25.57
N PRO A 656 -7.98 14.88 26.77
CA PRO A 656 -6.73 14.73 27.49
C PRO A 656 -5.81 13.79 26.73
N ARG A 657 -4.51 14.03 26.86
CA ARG A 657 -3.48 13.12 26.36
C ARG A 657 -3.53 11.80 27.13
N VAL A 658 -3.22 10.68 26.48
CA VAL A 658 -3.09 9.37 27.15
C VAL A 658 -2.10 9.47 28.33
N PRO A 659 -2.48 9.00 29.54
CA PRO A 659 -1.63 9.08 30.72
C PRO A 659 -0.40 8.17 30.60
N PHE A 660 0.62 8.39 31.44
CA PHE A 660 1.83 7.57 31.58
C PHE A 660 2.79 7.50 30.38
N LEU A 661 2.47 8.13 29.24
CA LEU A 661 3.38 8.23 28.09
C LEU A 661 4.60 9.16 28.29
N HIS A 662 4.73 9.76 29.46
CA HIS A 662 5.90 10.51 29.92
C HIS A 662 6.94 9.59 30.59
N ILE A 663 6.56 8.35 30.91
CA ILE A 663 7.46 7.33 31.43
C ILE A 663 8.16 6.73 30.21
N ASP A 664 9.44 7.07 30.04
CA ASP A 664 10.27 6.48 28.98
C ASP A 664 10.52 5.00 29.31
N GLU A 665 10.25 4.12 28.33
CA GLU A 665 10.55 2.67 28.44
C GLU A 665 12.06 2.44 28.56
N HIS A 666 12.85 3.37 28.03
CA HIS A 666 14.27 3.45 28.28
C HIS A 666 14.49 4.40 29.45
N HIS A 667 14.93 3.88 30.61
CA HIS A 667 15.46 4.71 31.69
C HIS A 667 16.68 5.50 31.20
N VAL A 668 16.46 6.60 30.47
CA VAL A 668 17.41 7.70 30.41
C VAL A 668 17.49 8.24 31.83
N LYS A 669 18.71 8.36 32.34
CA LYS A 669 19.03 8.81 33.70
C LYS A 669 18.55 10.25 33.93
N ASP A 670 17.25 10.46 34.05
CA ASP A 670 16.71 11.65 34.69
C ASP A 670 16.42 11.31 36.15
N LYS A 671 17.36 11.72 36.99
CA LYS A 671 17.20 11.76 38.45
C LYS A 671 16.19 12.85 38.77
N THR A 672 14.90 12.55 38.75
CA THR A 672 13.85 13.20 39.56
C THR A 672 12.55 12.43 39.34
N PHE A 673 12.49 11.21 39.86
CA PHE A 673 11.19 10.63 40.22
C PHE A 673 10.69 11.40 41.44
N GLU A 674 9.95 12.48 41.22
CA GLU A 674 8.97 12.91 42.23
C GLU A 674 7.82 11.90 42.18
N SER A 675 7.67 11.17 43.28
CA SER A 675 6.61 10.21 43.52
C SER A 675 5.24 10.85 43.22
N PRO A 676 4.43 10.32 42.28
CA PRO A 676 3.07 10.82 42.12
C PRO A 676 2.26 10.43 43.36
N ASN A 677 1.77 11.44 44.09
CA ASN A 677 0.76 11.28 45.13
C ASN A 677 -0.54 10.81 44.47
N LEU A 678 -0.77 9.51 44.53
CA LEU A 678 -2.03 8.88 44.15
C LEU A 678 -3.07 9.19 45.22
N MET A 679 -3.80 10.30 45.07
CA MET A 679 -5.14 10.42 45.65
C MET A 679 -6.16 10.27 44.53
N PHE A 680 -6.89 9.16 44.58
CA PHE A 680 -8.10 8.94 43.80
C PHE A 680 -9.27 9.64 44.51
N PRO A 681 -10.05 10.51 43.84
CA PRO A 681 -11.40 10.84 44.26
C PRO A 681 -12.41 9.76 43.84
#